data_AF-A0A9P8Q9Z2-F1
#
_entry.id   AF-A0A9P8Q9Z2-F1
#
_cell.length_a   1.000
_cell.length_b   1.000
_cell.length_c   1.000
_cell.angle_alpha   90.00
_cell.angle_beta   90.00
_cell.angle_gamma   90.00
#
_symmetry.space_group_name_H-M   'P 1'
#
loop_
_entity.id
_entity.type
_entity.pdbx_description
1 polymer ?
#
loop_
_entity_poly.entity_id
_entity_poly.type
_entity_poly.pdbx_seq_one_letter_code
_entity_poly.pdbx_strand_id
1 'polypeptide(L)'
;MLSLSRSLHRSVSTLRRHLSTATTATTNSIESDYTHAIIGGGVIGLSIATTLASQAGNRVLLLEKNHKLGQETTSRNSEVIHAGLYYPADSLKTQLCIEGKHMIYELAKSRKSGIEVRKCGKWIVAQTDYEDAYIEHLHYKAKELGVKTELIPSYKASMMEPAVKALRGVLSSPTSGIISSESLMAYLEAEFQDSEAGDIVLGAKVVGLAQINGKEGSGFEITVESGSSSAESGGDIELSSIKVDNVVNSAGLYADKIANMLLPAEKHMKLYYGKGTYFSYNSSFPEVRRLIYPVPPKNVKSLGTHLTIDMEGQIRFGPDLRYVDSPLDLNPDEVDLREFHDQISRYLDHIMIEDLSPAYCGIRPKLNGPDDSEFKDFHIKEEPGFKGFVNLVGMESPGLTSALAIGRYVRDIYHKIRALFEIAAEQSPLSVPSVSRVQTKQATHQIQSRLSGTDEPFPQLGSRRLRVYFQVVIVRQTGNIAPILLRRSPQSLESDIDLVQVVSPRQIRNPQHQLGKDHTDSPQIHRLGLWGVEWLCGVPGKQRRRPAIISAATTLRLPIHIRLNTTDAAIPSLDPTLQNFQEIHPSLLQRAQILSSELTQLESAISSGSGFDLNQQKKFSQLSAIVDVYNDYIAQLSNFKELQLMIQEEGQDPTLLEEATSELQSILPDLIAITSKLQSKLLPPHPFADHRTLIELRPGIGGVEAMIFTSDLLQMYTSFCMLNRWKHSIISKTVNQQGNGITEAILSIDEPSSYDTLRFESGVHRVQRIPETESKGRVQTSTAAVVVLPQMSESGASEDADERAFAQGEVRIDVMRASGKGGQHVNTTESAVRLTHIPSGIVVSIQDERSQHKNKAKAFTILRARLAELDRLAHEAEERDKRKEQVSSTDRSDKIRTYNFPQNRVTDHRVSGLSVHDIEGVMRGERLAGIIDVLREDEGKRKSKELLEELEREQKKK
;
A
#
# COMPACT_ATOMS: atom_id res chain seq x y z
N MET A 1 -40.49 -1.18 2.96
CA MET A 1 -40.75 -2.57 3.40
C MET A 1 -40.48 -3.64 2.31
N LEU A 2 -39.55 -3.45 1.36
CA LEU A 2 -39.24 -4.49 0.33
C LEU A 2 -37.74 -4.79 0.14
N SER A 3 -36.86 -4.24 0.99
CA SER A 3 -35.41 -4.49 1.00
C SER A 3 -34.98 -5.56 2.01
N LEU A 4 -35.73 -5.74 3.11
CA LEU A 4 -35.36 -6.60 4.24
C LEU A 4 -35.46 -8.12 3.97
N SER A 5 -36.23 -8.55 2.97
CA SER A 5 -36.50 -9.97 2.71
C SER A 5 -35.40 -10.70 1.92
N ARG A 6 -34.39 -10.00 1.38
CA ARG A 6 -33.33 -10.64 0.57
C ARG A 6 -32.10 -11.08 1.36
N SER A 7 -31.84 -10.49 2.53
CA SER A 7 -30.69 -10.88 3.38
C SER A 7 -30.90 -12.27 4.01
N LEU A 8 -32.10 -12.54 4.52
CA LEU A 8 -32.44 -13.77 5.26
C LEU A 8 -32.64 -15.03 4.40
N HIS A 9 -32.66 -14.93 3.07
CA HIS A 9 -32.84 -16.10 2.19
C HIS A 9 -31.55 -16.69 1.62
N ARG A 10 -30.39 -16.03 1.79
CA ARG A 10 -29.11 -16.59 1.32
C ARG A 10 -28.52 -17.62 2.29
N SER A 11 -28.77 -17.48 3.59
CA SER A 11 -28.16 -18.30 4.65
C SER A 11 -28.76 -19.71 4.84
N VAL A 12 -29.79 -20.09 4.08
CA VAL A 12 -30.54 -21.36 4.28
C VAL A 12 -30.45 -22.30 3.06
N SER A 13 -29.95 -21.85 1.91
CA SER A 13 -30.04 -22.59 0.64
C SER A 13 -28.78 -23.34 0.19
N THR A 14 -27.62 -23.11 0.81
CA THR A 14 -26.33 -23.75 0.46
C THR A 14 -26.03 -25.07 1.17
N LEU A 15 -26.82 -25.47 2.18
CA LEU A 15 -26.56 -26.62 3.06
C LEU A 15 -26.74 -28.02 2.41
N ARG A 16 -26.77 -28.13 1.08
CA ARG A 16 -26.95 -29.40 0.34
C ARG A 16 -26.21 -29.46 -1.01
N ARG A 17 -24.87 -29.46 -0.97
CA ARG A 17 -23.97 -30.24 -1.86
C ARG A 17 -22.50 -29.90 -1.57
N HIS A 18 -21.75 -30.82 -0.98
CA HIS A 18 -20.73 -31.64 -1.65
C HIS A 18 -20.04 -32.56 -0.62
N LEU A 19 -19.83 -33.83 -0.99
CA LEU A 19 -19.17 -34.84 -0.16
C LEU A 19 -17.97 -35.41 -0.92
N SER A 20 -16.93 -35.79 -0.16
CA SER A 20 -15.59 -36.16 -0.64
C SER A 20 -14.79 -34.99 -1.25
N THR A 21 -13.48 -34.88 -1.07
CA THR A 21 -12.51 -35.85 -0.51
C THR A 21 -11.75 -35.27 0.69
N ALA A 22 -11.49 -36.10 1.71
CA ALA A 22 -10.71 -35.72 2.88
C ALA A 22 -9.30 -36.34 2.82
N THR A 23 -8.28 -35.63 3.32
CA THR A 23 -6.91 -36.17 3.44
C THR A 23 -6.17 -35.61 4.67
N THR A 24 -6.69 -35.95 5.85
CA THR A 24 -5.98 -36.09 7.15
C THR A 24 -4.84 -35.12 7.50
N ALA A 25 -5.13 -34.23 8.46
CA ALA A 25 -4.23 -33.89 9.56
C ALA A 25 -4.97 -34.18 10.89
N THR A 26 -4.26 -34.49 11.98
CA THR A 26 -4.83 -35.30 13.08
C THR A 26 -5.24 -34.56 14.35
N THR A 27 -6.52 -34.23 14.42
CA THR A 27 -7.39 -34.63 15.55
C THR A 27 -8.77 -34.95 14.99
N ASN A 28 -9.49 -35.90 15.58
CA ASN A 28 -10.92 -36.03 15.29
C ASN A 28 -11.61 -34.75 15.79
N SER A 29 -12.29 -34.04 14.89
CA SER A 29 -13.03 -32.82 15.25
C SER A 29 -14.37 -33.19 15.88
N ILE A 30 -14.95 -32.23 16.58
CA ILE A 30 -16.40 -32.20 16.82
C ILE A 30 -17.08 -31.89 15.46
N GLU A 31 -18.41 -32.03 15.36
CA GLU A 31 -19.16 -31.40 14.26
C GLU A 31 -19.17 -29.87 14.51
N SER A 32 -18.07 -29.23 14.14
CA SER A 32 -17.72 -27.83 14.41
C SER A 32 -17.91 -26.96 13.17
N ASP A 33 -18.53 -25.80 13.36
CA ASP A 33 -18.85 -24.86 12.28
C ASP A 33 -17.60 -24.20 11.68
N TYR A 34 -16.56 -23.99 12.50
CA TYR A 34 -15.28 -23.35 12.12
C TYR A 34 -14.09 -24.00 12.85
N THR A 35 -12.89 -23.95 12.25
CA THR A 35 -11.67 -24.49 12.87
C THR A 35 -11.06 -23.50 13.86
N HIS A 36 -11.27 -22.19 13.68
CA HIS A 36 -10.78 -21.13 14.55
C HIS A 36 -11.83 -20.02 14.69
N ALA A 37 -12.04 -19.50 15.90
CA ALA A 37 -12.71 -18.22 16.13
C ALA A 37 -11.74 -17.18 16.72
N ILE A 38 -11.75 -15.96 16.21
CA ILE A 38 -11.01 -14.81 16.75
C ILE A 38 -12.03 -13.87 17.39
N ILE A 39 -11.88 -13.60 18.68
CA ILE A 39 -12.76 -12.69 19.42
C ILE A 39 -12.07 -11.32 19.49
N GLY A 40 -12.66 -10.31 18.83
CA GLY A 40 -12.16 -8.94 18.74
C GLY A 40 -11.60 -8.58 17.36
N GLY A 41 -12.29 -7.67 16.66
CA GLY A 41 -11.97 -7.15 15.32
C GLY A 41 -11.12 -5.87 15.33
N GLY A 42 -10.13 -5.77 16.22
CA GLY A 42 -9.07 -4.76 16.12
C GLY A 42 -7.94 -5.21 15.18
N VAL A 43 -6.97 -4.34 14.89
CA VAL A 43 -5.89 -4.62 13.90
C VAL A 43 -5.09 -5.90 14.18
N ILE A 44 -4.88 -6.23 15.46
CA ILE A 44 -4.25 -7.50 15.87
C ILE A 44 -5.16 -8.70 15.55
N GLY A 45 -6.46 -8.59 15.83
CA GLY A 45 -7.44 -9.63 15.57
C GLY A 45 -7.66 -9.89 14.08
N LEU A 46 -7.79 -8.84 13.26
CA LEU A 46 -7.79 -8.98 11.80
C LEU A 46 -6.50 -9.64 11.33
N SER A 47 -5.34 -9.14 11.75
CA SER A 47 -4.07 -9.71 11.30
C SER A 47 -3.90 -11.19 11.66
N ILE A 48 -4.42 -11.64 12.81
CA ILE A 48 -4.48 -13.06 13.17
C ILE A 48 -5.46 -13.80 12.25
N ALA A 49 -6.66 -13.26 12.03
CA ALA A 49 -7.69 -13.85 11.19
C ALA A 49 -7.23 -14.03 9.74
N THR A 50 -6.70 -12.98 9.09
CA THR A 50 -6.08 -13.03 7.75
C THR A 50 -4.94 -14.04 7.69
N THR A 51 -4.04 -14.04 8.69
CA THR A 51 -2.91 -15.00 8.72
C THR A 51 -3.38 -16.44 8.88
N LEU A 52 -4.41 -16.71 9.69
CA LEU A 52 -4.95 -18.06 9.86
C LEU A 52 -5.79 -18.52 8.66
N ALA A 53 -6.53 -17.62 7.99
CA ALA A 53 -7.31 -17.95 6.80
C ALA A 53 -6.41 -18.31 5.60
N SER A 54 -5.22 -17.71 5.50
CA SER A 54 -4.21 -18.08 4.49
C SER A 54 -3.70 -19.53 4.59
N GLN A 55 -4.02 -20.27 5.66
CA GLN A 55 -3.51 -21.62 5.90
C GLN A 55 -4.47 -22.69 5.37
N ALA A 56 -3.99 -23.45 4.38
CA ALA A 56 -4.78 -24.50 3.72
C ALA A 56 -5.35 -25.53 4.71
N GLY A 57 -6.68 -25.55 4.81
CA GLY A 57 -7.48 -26.41 5.70
C GLY A 57 -8.23 -25.66 6.81
N ASN A 58 -7.93 -24.39 7.05
CA ASN A 58 -8.66 -23.60 8.05
C ASN A 58 -10.00 -23.07 7.53
N ARG A 59 -10.97 -22.90 8.45
CA ARG A 59 -12.13 -22.01 8.31
C ARG A 59 -12.18 -21.14 9.55
N VAL A 60 -12.27 -19.83 9.37
CA VAL A 60 -11.95 -18.83 10.39
C VAL A 60 -13.09 -17.85 10.57
N LEU A 61 -13.53 -17.67 11.81
CA LEU A 61 -14.63 -16.77 12.18
C LEU A 61 -14.09 -15.58 12.97
N LEU A 62 -14.32 -14.35 12.52
CA LEU A 62 -14.00 -13.12 13.25
C LEU A 62 -15.26 -12.57 13.92
N LEU A 63 -15.27 -12.56 15.26
CA LEU A 63 -16.37 -12.03 16.07
C LEU A 63 -16.02 -10.64 16.62
N GLU A 64 -16.75 -9.61 16.20
CA GLU A 64 -16.63 -8.24 16.72
C GLU A 64 -17.96 -7.77 17.31
N LYS A 65 -17.92 -7.31 18.57
CA LYS A 65 -19.09 -6.84 19.32
C LYS A 65 -19.65 -5.50 18.80
N ASN A 66 -18.84 -4.73 18.09
CA ASN A 66 -19.20 -3.44 17.51
C ASN A 66 -19.73 -3.60 16.07
N HIS A 67 -20.47 -2.61 15.56
CA HIS A 67 -21.02 -2.63 14.20
C HIS A 67 -20.02 -2.20 13.10
N LYS A 68 -18.76 -1.93 13.46
CA LYS A 68 -17.61 -1.85 12.53
C LYS A 68 -16.37 -2.40 13.23
N LEU A 69 -15.41 -2.88 12.45
CA LEU A 69 -14.08 -3.28 12.93
C LEU A 69 -13.31 -2.05 13.48
N GLY A 70 -12.32 -2.29 14.34
CA GLY A 70 -11.35 -1.28 14.80
C GLY A 70 -11.82 -0.19 15.76
N GLN A 71 -13.13 -0.09 16.09
CA GLN A 71 -13.72 1.09 16.74
C GLN A 71 -13.13 1.54 18.08
N GLU A 72 -12.45 0.67 18.85
CA GLU A 72 -11.90 1.00 20.18
C GLU A 72 -10.40 1.41 20.15
N THR A 73 -9.50 0.47 20.47
CA THR A 73 -8.06 0.72 20.64
C THR A 73 -7.35 1.04 19.32
N THR A 74 -7.91 0.61 18.18
CA THR A 74 -7.28 0.80 16.85
C THR A 74 -7.58 2.20 16.30
N SER A 75 -8.84 2.62 16.24
CA SER A 75 -9.25 3.95 15.77
C SER A 75 -8.65 5.11 16.59
N ARG A 76 -8.41 4.90 17.88
CA ARG A 76 -7.90 5.91 18.82
C ARG A 76 -6.44 5.64 19.12
N ASN A 77 -5.56 5.82 18.13
CA ASN A 77 -4.14 5.51 18.25
C ASN A 77 -3.21 6.56 17.61
N SER A 78 -1.95 6.55 18.05
CA SER A 78 -0.92 7.53 17.67
C SER A 78 -0.30 7.29 16.30
N GLU A 79 -0.63 6.18 15.65
CA GLU A 79 -0.25 5.79 14.29
C GLU A 79 1.27 5.69 14.04
N VAL A 80 2.06 5.63 15.11
CA VAL A 80 3.51 5.50 15.07
C VAL A 80 3.95 4.07 14.77
N ILE A 81 4.83 3.93 13.78
CA ILE A 81 5.66 2.75 13.55
C ILE A 81 6.87 2.83 14.48
N HIS A 82 6.82 2.09 15.60
CA HIS A 82 7.88 2.07 16.59
C HIS A 82 9.11 1.25 16.16
N ALA A 83 10.30 1.69 16.56
CA ALA A 83 11.57 1.02 16.20
C ALA A 83 12.03 -0.09 17.16
N GLY A 84 11.27 -0.40 18.22
CA GLY A 84 11.61 -1.43 19.23
C GLY A 84 12.50 -0.97 20.39
N LEU A 85 12.86 0.31 20.47
CA LEU A 85 13.93 0.81 21.36
C LEU A 85 13.66 0.67 22.88
N TYR A 86 12.42 0.79 23.34
CA TYR A 86 12.14 1.05 24.76
C TYR A 86 12.05 -0.22 25.64
N TYR A 87 11.54 -1.33 25.12
CA TYR A 87 11.26 -2.55 25.90
C TYR A 87 12.51 -3.44 26.07
N PRO A 88 12.59 -4.37 27.04
CA PRO A 88 13.77 -5.21 27.24
C PRO A 88 14.17 -6.00 25.99
N ALA A 89 15.47 -6.23 25.78
CA ALA A 89 15.99 -6.77 24.52
C ALA A 89 15.52 -8.23 24.25
N ASP A 90 15.32 -8.98 25.32
CA ASP A 90 14.81 -10.35 25.38
C ASP A 90 13.27 -10.46 25.26
N SER A 91 12.55 -9.34 25.36
CA SER A 91 11.09 -9.32 25.45
C SER A 91 10.38 -9.52 24.10
N LEU A 92 9.21 -10.17 24.14
CA LEU A 92 8.33 -10.40 23.01
C LEU A 92 7.80 -9.09 22.41
N LYS A 93 7.53 -8.06 23.25
CA LYS A 93 7.26 -6.68 22.80
C LYS A 93 8.38 -6.12 21.92
N THR A 94 9.65 -6.36 22.23
CA THR A 94 10.77 -5.92 21.37
C THR A 94 10.82 -6.70 20.06
N GLN A 95 10.78 -8.03 20.15
CA GLN A 95 10.91 -8.92 18.98
C GLN A 95 9.80 -8.67 17.94
N LEU A 96 8.53 -8.72 18.36
CA LEU A 96 7.38 -8.53 17.47
C LEU A 96 7.24 -7.07 16.97
N CYS A 97 7.73 -6.08 17.73
CA CYS A 97 7.78 -4.69 17.26
C CYS A 97 8.82 -4.50 16.15
N ILE A 98 9.98 -5.15 16.25
CA ILE A 98 11.02 -5.06 15.22
C ILE A 98 10.56 -5.81 13.97
N GLU A 99 10.10 -7.06 14.08
CA GLU A 99 9.57 -7.81 12.92
C GLU A 99 8.38 -7.08 12.29
N GLY A 100 7.39 -6.67 13.09
CA GLY A 100 6.16 -6.03 12.59
C GLY A 100 6.44 -4.71 11.85
N LYS A 101 7.35 -3.88 12.35
CA LYS A 101 7.88 -2.70 11.62
C LYS A 101 8.45 -3.08 10.24
N HIS A 102 9.25 -4.14 10.16
CA HIS A 102 9.82 -4.59 8.90
C HIS A 102 8.75 -5.17 7.96
N MET A 103 7.78 -5.93 8.47
CA MET A 103 6.64 -6.44 7.69
C MET A 103 5.77 -5.30 7.13
N ILE A 104 5.44 -4.29 7.94
CA ILE A 104 4.66 -3.11 7.52
C ILE A 104 5.36 -2.40 6.38
N TYR A 105 6.67 -2.12 6.50
CA TYR A 105 7.42 -1.44 5.45
C TYR A 105 7.68 -2.29 4.20
N GLU A 106 7.65 -3.62 4.29
CA GLU A 106 7.75 -4.48 3.11
C GLU A 106 6.41 -4.54 2.37
N LEU A 107 5.31 -4.71 3.10
CA LEU A 107 3.96 -4.76 2.57
C LEU A 107 3.57 -3.47 1.84
N ALA A 108 3.88 -2.31 2.43
CA ALA A 108 3.61 -1.00 1.85
C ALA A 108 4.46 -0.66 0.59
N LYS A 109 5.51 -1.43 0.25
CA LYS A 109 6.17 -1.29 -1.08
C LYS A 109 5.25 -1.76 -2.22
N SER A 110 4.34 -2.69 -1.93
CA SER A 110 3.39 -3.18 -2.91
C SER A 110 2.33 -2.12 -3.19
N ARG A 111 2.35 -1.53 -4.40
CA ARG A 111 1.29 -0.61 -4.86
C ARG A 111 -0.12 -1.20 -4.78
N LYS A 112 -0.25 -2.53 -4.73
CA LYS A 112 -1.54 -3.23 -4.54
C LYS A 112 -2.09 -3.17 -3.11
N SER A 113 -1.23 -2.92 -2.11
CA SER A 113 -1.66 -2.93 -0.70
C SER A 113 -2.55 -1.73 -0.35
N GLY A 114 -2.30 -0.57 -0.96
CA GLY A 114 -2.96 0.68 -0.61
C GLY A 114 -2.63 1.20 0.80
N ILE A 115 -1.64 0.62 1.49
CA ILE A 115 -1.28 0.99 2.86
C ILE A 115 -0.39 2.22 2.85
N GLU A 116 -0.84 3.28 3.51
CA GLU A 116 -0.11 4.55 3.55
C GLU A 116 0.87 4.58 4.72
N VAL A 117 2.15 4.84 4.43
CA VAL A 117 3.22 4.94 5.45
C VAL A 117 4.16 6.10 5.13
N ARG A 118 4.61 6.83 6.16
CA ARG A 118 5.63 7.89 6.03
C ARG A 118 6.80 7.67 6.98
N LYS A 119 8.01 7.49 6.44
CA LYS A 119 9.26 7.36 7.20
C LYS A 119 9.81 8.73 7.62
N CYS A 120 9.06 9.47 8.42
CA CYS A 120 9.52 10.74 9.00
C CYS A 120 10.67 10.55 10.00
N GLY A 121 10.85 9.35 10.57
CA GLY A 121 11.79 9.13 11.67
C GLY A 121 11.25 9.66 13.00
N LYS A 122 12.03 9.42 14.06
CA LYS A 122 11.74 9.89 15.41
C LYS A 122 13.00 10.37 16.11
N TRP A 123 12.91 11.47 16.82
CA TRP A 123 13.95 11.99 17.69
C TRP A 123 13.58 11.74 19.16
N ILE A 124 14.55 11.30 19.97
CA ILE A 124 14.44 11.25 21.43
C ILE A 124 15.38 12.33 21.97
N VAL A 125 14.82 13.35 22.62
CA VAL A 125 15.53 14.61 22.93
C VAL A 125 15.95 14.65 24.40
N ALA A 126 17.24 14.95 24.64
CA ALA A 126 17.83 15.05 25.97
C ALA A 126 18.07 16.52 26.37
N GLN A 127 17.54 16.91 27.54
CA GLN A 127 17.71 18.25 28.12
C GLN A 127 18.72 18.30 29.28
N THR A 128 19.02 17.16 29.91
CA THR A 128 19.93 17.06 31.06
C THR A 128 20.97 15.96 30.86
N ASP A 129 22.07 16.00 31.59
CA ASP A 129 23.18 15.03 31.49
C ASP A 129 22.74 13.58 31.80
N TYR A 130 21.72 13.42 32.65
CA TYR A 130 21.09 12.12 32.87
C TYR A 130 20.30 11.64 31.66
N GLU A 131 19.60 12.55 30.97
CA GLU A 131 18.83 12.24 29.77
C GLU A 131 19.77 11.94 28.59
N ASP A 132 20.94 12.58 28.55
CA ASP A 132 22.00 12.36 27.57
C ASP A 132 22.59 10.93 27.71
N ALA A 133 23.03 10.56 28.91
CA ALA A 133 23.49 9.20 29.20
C ALA A 133 22.40 8.12 28.97
N TYR A 134 21.12 8.46 29.12
CA TYR A 134 20.01 7.58 28.79
C TYR A 134 19.85 7.37 27.27
N ILE A 135 20.00 8.41 26.45
CA ILE A 135 19.96 8.25 24.99
C ILE A 135 21.20 7.53 24.45
N GLU A 136 22.38 7.71 25.07
CA GLU A 136 23.55 6.86 24.78
C GLU A 136 23.26 5.39 25.07
N HIS A 137 22.71 5.06 26.25
CA HIS A 137 22.36 3.68 26.61
C HIS A 137 21.34 3.07 25.64
N LEU A 138 20.31 3.83 25.23
CA LEU A 138 19.38 3.39 24.18
C LEU A 138 20.09 3.17 22.84
N HIS A 139 21.10 3.96 22.48
CA HIS A 139 21.86 3.79 21.24
C HIS A 139 22.72 2.52 21.24
N TYR A 140 23.37 2.18 22.37
CA TYR A 140 24.10 0.91 22.51
C TYR A 140 23.16 -0.29 22.39
N LYS A 141 22.05 -0.29 23.14
CA LYS A 141 21.01 -1.31 23.07
C LYS A 141 20.38 -1.43 21.66
N ALA A 142 20.22 -0.32 20.95
CA ALA A 142 19.76 -0.32 19.57
C ALA A 142 20.74 -1.04 18.62
N LYS A 143 22.06 -0.86 18.82
CA LYS A 143 23.10 -1.58 18.07
C LYS A 143 23.05 -3.09 18.35
N GLU A 144 22.88 -3.51 19.60
CA GLU A 144 22.71 -4.93 19.98
C GLU A 144 21.48 -5.56 19.29
N LEU A 145 20.39 -4.81 19.16
CA LEU A 145 19.14 -5.22 18.49
C LEU A 145 19.16 -5.05 16.96
N GLY A 146 20.27 -4.61 16.35
CA GLY A 146 20.36 -4.34 14.91
C GLY A 146 19.50 -3.16 14.41
N VAL A 147 19.03 -2.28 15.30
CA VAL A 147 18.16 -1.15 14.99
C VAL A 147 18.98 0.10 14.68
N LYS A 148 18.99 0.53 13.40
CA LYS A 148 19.68 1.75 12.96
C LYS A 148 19.19 2.98 13.74
N THR A 149 20.13 3.60 14.46
CA THR A 149 19.97 4.87 15.18
C THR A 149 21.25 5.70 15.08
N GLU A 150 21.16 7.01 15.31
CA GLU A 150 22.29 7.98 15.26
C GLU A 150 22.18 8.92 16.47
N LEU A 151 23.30 9.21 17.14
CA LEU A 151 23.39 10.28 18.14
C LEU A 151 23.76 11.59 17.44
N ILE A 152 22.91 12.61 17.60
CA ILE A 152 23.02 13.93 16.98
C ILE A 152 23.32 14.95 18.09
N PRO A 153 24.47 15.65 18.06
CA PRO A 153 24.77 16.73 19.01
C PRO A 153 23.79 17.90 18.90
N SER A 154 23.54 18.60 20.00
CA SER A 154 22.60 19.75 20.09
C SER A 154 22.73 20.75 18.95
N TYR A 155 23.95 21.20 18.60
CA TYR A 155 24.17 22.18 17.53
C TYR A 155 23.72 21.68 16.15
N LYS A 156 23.92 20.38 15.84
CA LYS A 156 23.46 19.75 14.60
C LYS A 156 21.94 19.57 14.63
N ALA A 157 21.36 19.21 15.78
CA ALA A 157 19.91 19.12 15.95
C ALA A 157 19.21 20.47 15.69
N SER A 158 19.73 21.57 16.25
CA SER A 158 19.20 22.93 16.02
C SER A 158 19.34 23.46 14.60
N MET A 159 20.16 22.83 13.75
CA MET A 159 20.21 23.13 12.30
C MET A 159 19.22 22.29 11.51
N MET A 160 18.84 21.10 12.01
CA MET A 160 18.00 20.13 11.29
C MET A 160 16.50 20.24 11.63
N GLU A 161 16.16 20.63 12.85
CA GLU A 161 14.79 20.99 13.28
C GLU A 161 14.89 22.24 14.18
N PRO A 162 14.97 23.47 13.62
CA PRO A 162 15.32 24.68 14.39
C PRO A 162 14.36 25.03 15.55
N ALA A 163 13.12 24.55 15.51
CA ALA A 163 12.15 24.72 16.58
C ALA A 163 12.36 23.74 17.76
N VAL A 164 13.05 22.61 17.55
CA VAL A 164 13.17 21.55 18.55
C VAL A 164 14.35 21.84 19.47
N LYS A 165 14.03 22.26 20.69
CA LYS A 165 14.99 22.55 21.74
C LYS A 165 15.62 21.25 22.25
N ALA A 166 16.93 21.09 22.03
CA ALA A 166 17.71 19.94 22.49
C ALA A 166 18.99 20.41 23.21
N LEU A 167 18.94 20.57 24.54
CA LEU A 167 20.05 21.21 25.28
C LEU A 167 21.32 20.35 25.36
N ARG A 168 21.22 19.02 25.28
CA ARG A 168 22.37 18.09 25.26
C ARG A 168 22.56 17.44 23.90
N GLY A 169 21.57 16.66 23.47
CA GLY A 169 21.65 15.90 22.24
C GLY A 169 20.34 15.19 21.91
N VAL A 170 20.36 14.43 20.83
CA VAL A 170 19.21 13.71 20.29
C VAL A 170 19.60 12.31 19.82
N LEU A 171 18.83 11.28 20.20
CA LEU A 171 18.90 9.98 19.54
C LEU A 171 17.88 9.94 18.39
N SER A 172 18.40 9.98 17.17
CA SER A 172 17.66 9.82 15.93
C SER A 172 17.39 8.35 15.65
N SER A 173 16.12 8.04 15.36
CA SER A 173 15.59 6.73 14.99
C SER A 173 15.00 6.82 13.57
N PRO A 174 15.83 6.78 12.52
CA PRO A 174 15.40 6.95 11.13
C PRO A 174 14.55 5.80 10.60
N THR A 175 14.46 4.66 11.31
CA THR A 175 13.53 3.57 10.96
C THR A 175 12.19 3.65 11.69
N SER A 176 11.90 4.75 12.38
CA SER A 176 10.54 5.07 12.84
C SER A 176 9.77 5.84 11.77
N GLY A 177 8.45 5.88 11.91
CA GLY A 177 7.58 6.64 11.02
C GLY A 177 6.14 6.54 11.47
N ILE A 178 5.21 6.75 10.54
CA ILE A 178 3.76 6.67 10.76
C ILE A 178 3.05 5.82 9.70
N ILE A 179 1.84 5.37 10.02
CA ILE A 179 0.99 4.52 9.18
C ILE A 179 -0.50 4.85 9.36
N SER A 180 -1.24 5.05 8.28
CA SER A 180 -2.72 5.10 8.34
C SER A 180 -3.24 3.74 8.81
N SER A 181 -3.75 3.68 10.03
CA SER A 181 -4.29 2.44 10.63
C SER A 181 -5.59 2.02 9.97
N GLU A 182 -6.36 2.96 9.39
CA GLU A 182 -7.50 2.67 8.52
C GLU A 182 -7.06 1.96 7.24
N SER A 183 -6.00 2.42 6.56
CA SER A 183 -5.48 1.77 5.34
C SER A 183 -5.01 0.33 5.60
N LEU A 184 -4.33 0.09 6.73
CA LEU A 184 -3.90 -1.24 7.16
C LEU A 184 -5.09 -2.15 7.51
N MET A 185 -6.10 -1.62 8.21
CA MET A 185 -7.33 -2.34 8.53
C MET A 185 -8.10 -2.75 7.27
N ALA A 186 -8.30 -1.81 6.34
CA ALA A 186 -9.02 -2.05 5.09
C ALA A 186 -8.28 -3.05 4.17
N TYR A 187 -6.94 -3.07 4.19
CA TYR A 187 -6.15 -4.09 3.51
C TYR A 187 -6.35 -5.48 4.15
N LEU A 188 -6.22 -5.60 5.47
CA LEU A 188 -6.37 -6.87 6.18
C LEU A 188 -7.80 -7.43 6.12
N GLU A 189 -8.81 -6.56 6.11
CA GLU A 189 -10.22 -6.93 5.95
C GLU A 189 -10.49 -7.50 4.55
N ALA A 190 -10.00 -6.85 3.50
CA ALA A 190 -10.13 -7.32 2.12
C ALA A 190 -9.45 -8.70 1.94
N GLU A 191 -8.19 -8.84 2.34
CA GLU A 191 -7.45 -10.12 2.25
C GLU A 191 -8.08 -11.24 3.10
N PHE A 192 -8.83 -10.92 4.16
CA PHE A 192 -9.59 -11.91 4.93
C PHE A 192 -10.90 -12.31 4.22
N GLN A 193 -11.63 -11.36 3.66
CA GLN A 193 -12.88 -11.62 2.92
C GLN A 193 -12.64 -12.33 1.58
N ASP A 194 -11.56 -12.00 0.87
CA ASP A 194 -11.17 -12.62 -0.40
C ASP A 194 -10.61 -14.04 -0.24
N SER A 195 -10.37 -14.51 0.99
CA SER A 195 -9.70 -15.80 1.26
C SER A 195 -10.55 -17.06 1.02
N GLU A 196 -11.86 -16.93 0.76
CA GLU A 196 -12.91 -17.97 0.82
C GLU A 196 -13.03 -18.74 2.16
N ALA A 197 -12.11 -18.55 3.10
CA ALA A 197 -12.00 -19.26 4.37
C ALA A 197 -12.39 -18.40 5.60
N GLY A 198 -12.58 -17.09 5.42
CA GLY A 198 -12.88 -16.12 6.47
C GLY A 198 -14.32 -15.61 6.46
N ASP A 199 -15.01 -15.75 7.59
CA ASP A 199 -16.33 -15.15 7.84
C ASP A 199 -16.20 -14.06 8.95
N ILE A 200 -16.87 -12.91 8.79
CA ILE A 200 -16.91 -11.82 9.79
C ILE A 200 -18.34 -11.65 10.33
N VAL A 201 -18.50 -11.56 11.65
CA VAL A 201 -19.78 -11.21 12.29
C VAL A 201 -19.58 -9.96 13.15
N LEU A 202 -20.32 -8.89 12.79
CA LEU A 202 -20.33 -7.59 13.47
C LEU A 202 -21.56 -7.47 14.37
N GLY A 203 -21.45 -6.73 15.48
CA GLY A 203 -22.48 -6.70 16.52
C GLY A 203 -22.56 -7.97 17.38
N ALA A 204 -21.58 -8.86 17.26
CA ALA A 204 -21.51 -10.16 17.90
C ALA A 204 -20.79 -10.09 19.25
N LYS A 205 -21.53 -9.80 20.32
CA LYS A 205 -20.96 -9.70 21.67
C LYS A 205 -20.85 -11.09 22.30
N VAL A 206 -19.64 -11.60 22.49
CA VAL A 206 -19.41 -12.85 23.24
C VAL A 206 -19.79 -12.65 24.70
N VAL A 207 -20.72 -13.47 25.20
CA VAL A 207 -21.23 -13.45 26.59
C VAL A 207 -20.95 -14.75 27.34
N GLY A 208 -20.60 -15.83 26.63
CA GLY A 208 -20.19 -17.10 27.21
C GLY A 208 -19.14 -17.78 26.34
N LEU A 209 -18.21 -18.49 26.98
CA LEU A 209 -17.18 -19.28 26.33
C LEU A 209 -16.91 -20.51 27.22
N ALA A 210 -17.14 -21.71 26.68
CA ALA A 210 -17.00 -22.97 27.41
C ALA A 210 -16.15 -23.98 26.63
N GLN A 211 -15.36 -24.80 27.33
CA GLN A 211 -14.60 -25.88 26.70
C GLN A 211 -15.46 -27.16 26.60
N ILE A 212 -15.67 -27.65 25.38
CA ILE A 212 -16.32 -28.93 25.11
C ILE A 212 -15.26 -30.03 25.20
N ASN A 213 -15.35 -30.88 26.23
CA ASN A 213 -14.49 -32.06 26.40
C ASN A 213 -15.28 -33.34 26.13
N GLY A 214 -15.20 -33.86 24.91
CA GLY A 214 -15.91 -35.07 24.46
C GLY A 214 -15.04 -36.32 24.44
N LYS A 215 -15.65 -37.49 24.16
CA LYS A 215 -14.91 -38.73 23.86
C LYS A 215 -14.23 -38.71 22.48
N GLU A 216 -14.65 -37.81 21.62
CA GLU A 216 -14.27 -37.77 20.19
C GLU A 216 -13.33 -36.61 19.87
N GLY A 217 -13.30 -35.54 20.69
CA GLY A 217 -12.43 -34.39 20.51
C GLY A 217 -12.54 -33.37 21.66
N SER A 218 -11.71 -32.33 21.60
CA SER A 218 -11.73 -31.17 22.49
C SER A 218 -11.89 -29.89 21.67
N GLY A 219 -12.85 -29.04 22.00
CA GLY A 219 -13.10 -27.77 21.32
C GLY A 219 -13.82 -26.77 22.24
N PHE A 220 -14.48 -25.78 21.65
CA PHE A 220 -15.12 -24.68 22.38
C PHE A 220 -16.52 -24.39 21.88
N GLU A 221 -17.38 -23.97 22.80
CA GLU A 221 -18.71 -23.41 22.54
C GLU A 221 -18.68 -21.91 22.89
N ILE A 222 -19.07 -21.06 21.93
CA ILE A 222 -19.11 -19.61 22.08
C ILE A 222 -20.56 -19.15 22.05
N THR A 223 -21.02 -18.54 23.15
CA THR A 223 -22.35 -17.91 23.22
C THR A 223 -22.24 -16.44 22.82
N VAL A 224 -22.96 -16.07 21.77
CA VAL A 224 -22.94 -14.73 21.16
C VAL A 224 -24.32 -14.08 21.33
N GLU A 225 -24.31 -12.87 21.87
CA GLU A 225 -25.43 -11.95 21.98
C GLU A 225 -25.47 -11.04 20.75
N SER A 226 -26.57 -11.10 20.00
CA SER A 226 -26.79 -10.35 18.77
C SER A 226 -27.93 -9.35 18.96
N GLY A 227 -27.59 -8.05 18.98
CA GLY A 227 -28.58 -6.97 19.13
C GLY A 227 -29.10 -6.47 17.77
N SER A 228 -30.41 -6.49 17.58
CA SER A 228 -31.04 -5.74 16.47
C SER A 228 -30.97 -4.23 16.74
N SER A 229 -30.64 -3.44 15.72
CA SER A 229 -30.23 -2.04 15.89
C SER A 229 -31.42 -1.06 16.03
N SER A 230 -32.15 -1.16 17.15
CA SER A 230 -33.23 -0.23 17.53
C SER A 230 -33.31 -0.04 19.06
N ALA A 231 -32.29 0.60 19.64
CA ALA A 231 -32.14 0.78 21.10
C ALA A 231 -33.23 1.67 21.77
N GLU A 232 -34.15 2.27 21.01
CA GLU A 232 -35.28 3.05 21.52
C GLU A 232 -36.60 2.26 21.63
N SER A 233 -36.64 1.01 21.15
CA SER A 233 -37.83 0.15 21.19
C SER A 233 -37.44 -1.29 21.50
N GLY A 234 -37.47 -1.64 22.80
CA GLY A 234 -36.93 -2.87 23.39
C GLY A 234 -37.15 -4.13 22.56
N GLY A 235 -36.14 -4.47 21.74
CA GLY A 235 -36.10 -5.69 20.94
C GLY A 235 -35.58 -6.86 21.75
N ASP A 236 -36.07 -8.06 21.44
CA ASP A 236 -35.60 -9.30 22.05
C ASP A 236 -34.09 -9.51 21.78
N ILE A 237 -33.38 -9.94 22.82
CA ILE A 237 -31.95 -10.26 22.74
C ILE A 237 -31.80 -11.69 22.22
N GLU A 238 -31.30 -11.85 21.00
CA GLU A 238 -31.06 -13.17 20.42
C GLU A 238 -29.70 -13.71 20.90
N LEU A 239 -29.74 -14.85 21.59
CA LEU A 239 -28.55 -15.61 21.98
C LEU A 239 -28.34 -16.77 21.01
N SER A 240 -27.16 -16.81 20.40
CA SER A 240 -26.72 -17.87 19.49
C SER A 240 -25.53 -18.62 20.08
N SER A 241 -25.32 -19.88 19.67
CA SER A 241 -24.19 -20.71 20.09
C SER A 241 -23.45 -21.23 18.86
N ILE A 242 -22.12 -21.16 18.89
CA ILE A 242 -21.24 -21.50 17.77
C ILE A 242 -20.15 -22.47 18.26
N LYS A 243 -19.88 -23.55 17.53
CA LYS A 243 -18.90 -24.58 17.93
C LYS A 243 -17.64 -24.53 17.07
N VAL A 244 -16.48 -24.45 17.72
CA VAL A 244 -15.19 -24.32 17.04
C VAL A 244 -14.10 -25.17 17.69
N ASP A 245 -13.11 -25.63 16.91
CA ASP A 245 -11.99 -26.40 17.46
C ASP A 245 -11.03 -25.52 18.30
N ASN A 246 -10.75 -24.29 17.84
CA ASN A 246 -9.77 -23.38 18.45
C ASN A 246 -10.35 -21.97 18.66
N VAL A 247 -9.87 -21.26 19.68
CA VAL A 247 -10.30 -19.90 20.00
C VAL A 247 -9.10 -19.00 20.27
N VAL A 248 -9.06 -17.83 19.62
CA VAL A 248 -8.12 -16.76 19.89
C VAL A 248 -8.85 -15.61 20.58
N ASN A 249 -8.53 -15.35 21.84
CA ASN A 249 -8.97 -14.14 22.53
C ASN A 249 -8.07 -12.97 22.14
N SER A 250 -8.60 -12.01 21.39
CA SER A 250 -7.95 -10.76 21.00
C SER A 250 -8.81 -9.54 21.38
N ALA A 251 -9.67 -9.66 22.39
CA ALA A 251 -10.79 -8.76 22.68
C ALA A 251 -10.41 -7.40 23.31
N GLY A 252 -9.18 -6.92 23.09
CA GLY A 252 -8.71 -5.59 23.44
C GLY A 252 -8.97 -5.18 24.89
N LEU A 253 -9.88 -4.23 25.10
CA LEU A 253 -10.26 -3.68 26.41
C LEU A 253 -11.08 -4.66 27.28
N TYR A 254 -11.47 -5.80 26.73
CA TYR A 254 -12.31 -6.83 27.35
C TYR A 254 -11.64 -8.22 27.37
N ALA A 255 -10.35 -8.30 27.01
CA ALA A 255 -9.63 -9.57 26.90
C ALA A 255 -9.49 -10.32 28.25
N ASP A 256 -9.42 -9.61 29.39
CA ASP A 256 -9.49 -10.24 30.71
C ASP A 256 -10.84 -10.92 30.96
N LYS A 257 -11.95 -10.25 30.62
CA LYS A 257 -13.32 -10.77 30.78
C LYS A 257 -13.56 -12.02 29.94
N ILE A 258 -13.05 -12.06 28.70
CA ILE A 258 -13.11 -13.26 27.85
C ILE A 258 -12.22 -14.38 28.40
N ALA A 259 -11.00 -14.07 28.86
CA ALA A 259 -10.12 -15.09 29.46
C ALA A 259 -10.73 -15.70 30.73
N ASN A 260 -11.35 -14.88 31.58
CA ASN A 260 -11.98 -15.28 32.84
C ASN A 260 -13.33 -16.00 32.65
N MET A 261 -13.81 -16.22 31.42
CA MET A 261 -14.91 -17.17 31.15
C MET A 261 -14.42 -18.63 31.20
N LEU A 262 -13.13 -18.87 30.89
CA LEU A 262 -12.51 -20.20 30.92
C LEU A 262 -11.55 -20.39 32.09
N LEU A 263 -10.72 -19.40 32.40
CA LEU A 263 -9.71 -19.50 33.45
C LEU A 263 -10.35 -19.68 34.84
N PRO A 264 -9.81 -20.55 35.70
CA PRO A 264 -10.29 -20.67 37.08
C PRO A 264 -9.94 -19.43 37.91
N ALA A 265 -10.65 -19.21 39.01
CA ALA A 265 -10.59 -17.98 39.82
C ALA A 265 -9.17 -17.59 40.26
N GLU A 266 -8.34 -18.56 40.62
CA GLU A 266 -6.93 -18.35 41.02
C GLU A 266 -5.98 -17.98 39.87
N LYS A 267 -6.45 -18.07 38.61
CA LYS A 267 -5.76 -17.60 37.40
C LYS A 267 -6.43 -16.39 36.75
N HIS A 268 -7.50 -15.83 37.35
CA HIS A 268 -8.21 -14.69 36.75
C HIS A 268 -7.26 -13.52 36.49
N MET A 269 -7.31 -13.01 35.27
CA MET A 269 -6.55 -11.82 34.86
C MET A 269 -7.37 -10.56 35.15
N LYS A 270 -6.70 -9.44 35.36
CA LYS A 270 -7.32 -8.11 35.47
C LYS A 270 -6.60 -7.15 34.53
N LEU A 271 -7.35 -6.44 33.70
CA LEU A 271 -6.84 -5.30 32.97
C LEU A 271 -7.02 -4.00 33.77
N TYR A 272 -6.10 -3.08 33.53
CA TYR A 272 -6.18 -1.69 33.95
C TYR A 272 -6.27 -0.81 32.70
N TYR A 273 -7.02 0.28 32.78
CA TYR A 273 -7.29 1.14 31.64
C TYR A 273 -6.44 2.41 31.69
N GLY A 274 -5.41 2.46 30.85
CA GLY A 274 -4.61 3.65 30.65
C GLY A 274 -5.31 4.58 29.65
N LYS A 275 -5.99 5.61 30.15
CA LYS A 275 -6.57 6.71 29.36
C LYS A 275 -5.46 7.66 28.93
N GLY A 276 -5.42 7.96 27.63
CA GLY A 276 -4.45 8.85 27.01
C GLY A 276 -5.15 9.98 26.26
N THR A 277 -4.99 11.21 26.73
CA THR A 277 -5.57 12.41 26.10
C THR A 277 -4.57 13.04 25.14
N TYR A 278 -5.02 13.37 23.93
CA TYR A 278 -4.25 14.05 22.89
C TYR A 278 -4.86 15.41 22.55
N PHE A 279 -4.00 16.37 22.23
CA PHE A 279 -4.34 17.72 21.79
C PHE A 279 -3.79 17.95 20.38
N SER A 280 -4.56 18.61 19.50
CA SER A 280 -4.06 19.08 18.20
C SER A 280 -3.38 20.43 18.37
N TYR A 281 -2.37 20.67 17.54
CA TYR A 281 -1.76 21.97 17.35
C TYR A 281 -2.42 22.66 16.16
N ASN A 282 -2.89 23.89 16.36
CA ASN A 282 -3.71 24.61 15.39
C ASN A 282 -2.98 25.79 14.72
N SER A 283 -1.77 26.12 15.18
CA SER A 283 -0.91 27.15 14.57
C SER A 283 -0.06 26.58 13.44
N SER A 284 0.28 27.42 12.46
CA SER A 284 1.15 27.09 11.32
C SER A 284 2.64 27.14 11.64
N PHE A 285 3.03 27.61 12.83
CA PHE A 285 4.42 27.66 13.28
C PHE A 285 4.53 27.27 14.77
N PRO A 286 5.53 26.48 15.20
CA PRO A 286 6.60 25.92 14.38
C PRO A 286 6.20 24.69 13.57
N GLU A 287 6.71 24.61 12.33
CA GLU A 287 6.71 23.36 11.56
C GLU A 287 7.74 22.38 12.17
N VAL A 288 7.37 21.10 12.28
CA VAL A 288 8.24 20.02 12.76
C VAL A 288 8.04 18.81 11.87
N ARG A 289 9.11 18.24 11.29
CA ARG A 289 9.01 17.23 10.22
C ARG A 289 9.06 15.79 10.72
N ARG A 290 9.29 15.60 12.01
CA ARG A 290 9.67 14.32 12.64
C ARG A 290 8.95 14.11 13.96
N LEU A 291 8.78 12.86 14.37
CA LEU A 291 8.19 12.54 15.68
C LEU A 291 9.15 12.95 16.80
N ILE A 292 8.78 13.87 17.70
CA ILE A 292 9.66 14.38 18.76
C ILE A 292 9.21 13.84 20.12
N TYR A 293 10.05 13.04 20.75
CA TYR A 293 9.79 12.43 22.05
C TYR A 293 10.79 12.98 23.08
N PRO A 294 10.37 13.30 24.32
CA PRO A 294 11.31 13.52 25.41
C PRO A 294 11.99 12.19 25.80
N VAL A 295 13.06 12.27 26.60
CA VAL A 295 13.49 11.12 27.39
C VAL A 295 12.42 10.78 28.44
N PRO A 296 11.97 9.52 28.56
CA PRO A 296 10.96 9.13 29.55
C PRO A 296 11.39 9.50 30.98
N PRO A 297 10.51 10.15 31.78
CA PRO A 297 10.86 10.54 33.14
C PRO A 297 11.12 9.32 34.04
N LYS A 298 11.99 9.48 35.04
CA LYS A 298 12.29 8.45 36.03
C LYS A 298 10.99 7.95 36.68
N ASN A 299 10.74 6.65 36.61
CA ASN A 299 9.60 5.92 37.17
C ASN A 299 8.22 6.15 36.51
N VAL A 300 8.13 6.82 35.35
CA VAL A 300 6.84 7.08 34.68
C VAL A 300 6.45 5.96 33.69
N LYS A 301 5.15 5.62 33.67
CA LYS A 301 4.55 4.49 32.91
C LYS A 301 4.17 4.82 31.45
N SER A 302 4.63 5.99 30.99
CA SER A 302 4.46 6.56 29.66
C SER A 302 5.83 7.01 29.14
N LEU A 303 5.94 7.26 27.85
CA LEU A 303 7.15 7.82 27.22
C LEU A 303 7.25 9.36 27.41
N GLY A 304 6.36 9.93 28.24
CA GLY A 304 6.09 11.37 28.33
C GLY A 304 5.10 11.83 27.26
N THR A 305 4.52 13.01 27.47
CA THR A 305 3.83 13.76 26.40
C THR A 305 4.83 14.00 25.27
N HIS A 306 4.48 13.61 24.05
CA HIS A 306 5.34 13.68 22.87
C HIS A 306 4.60 14.20 21.66
N LEU A 307 5.35 14.68 20.67
CA LEU A 307 4.83 15.10 19.37
C LEU A 307 4.65 13.90 18.45
N THR A 308 3.44 13.76 17.93
CA THR A 308 3.10 12.92 16.77
C THR A 308 2.62 13.81 15.61
N ILE A 309 2.64 13.24 14.41
CA ILE A 309 2.18 13.88 13.17
C ILE A 309 1.35 12.83 12.44
N ASP A 310 0.18 13.18 11.92
CA ASP A 310 -0.62 12.28 11.09
C ASP A 310 -0.18 12.29 9.60
N MET A 311 -0.91 11.58 8.74
CA MET A 311 -0.57 11.46 7.32
C MET A 311 -0.71 12.80 6.59
N GLU A 312 -1.65 13.64 7.02
CA GLU A 312 -1.95 14.96 6.51
C GLU A 312 -0.88 16.00 6.90
N GLY A 313 -0.20 15.80 8.03
CA GLY A 313 0.82 16.70 8.57
C GLY A 313 0.41 17.47 9.83
N GLN A 314 -0.79 17.22 10.38
CA GLN A 314 -1.24 17.85 11.61
C GLN A 314 -0.42 17.35 12.81
N ILE A 315 0.16 18.30 13.54
CA ILE A 315 0.86 18.03 14.79
C ILE A 315 -0.15 17.73 15.91
N ARG A 316 0.11 16.66 16.66
CA ARG A 316 -0.67 16.25 17.84
C ARG A 316 0.25 15.95 19.00
N PHE A 317 -0.11 16.41 20.20
CA PHE A 317 0.63 16.18 21.43
C PHE A 317 -0.10 15.19 22.33
N GLY A 318 0.64 14.30 22.98
CA GLY A 318 0.12 13.38 23.99
C GLY A 318 0.92 12.08 24.07
N PRO A 319 0.40 11.04 24.74
CA PRO A 319 -0.72 11.10 25.68
C PRO A 319 -0.24 11.55 27.07
N ASP A 320 -0.99 12.44 27.71
CA ASP A 320 -1.01 12.43 29.18
C ASP A 320 -1.69 11.11 29.63
N LEU A 321 -1.01 10.32 30.46
CA LEU A 321 -1.42 8.97 30.81
C LEU A 321 -2.03 8.92 32.21
N ARG A 322 -3.35 8.75 32.26
CA ARG A 322 -4.13 8.58 33.49
C ARG A 322 -4.70 7.17 33.57
N TYR A 323 -4.91 6.65 34.78
CA TYR A 323 -5.58 5.37 35.00
C TYR A 323 -7.06 5.60 35.33
N VAL A 324 -7.94 4.82 34.71
CA VAL A 324 -9.39 4.88 34.93
C VAL A 324 -9.99 3.49 35.17
N ASP A 325 -11.14 3.43 35.83
CA ASP A 325 -11.82 2.16 36.14
C ASP A 325 -12.64 1.59 34.96
N SER A 326 -12.96 2.40 33.96
CA SER A 326 -13.88 2.04 32.87
C SER A 326 -13.25 2.16 31.47
N PRO A 327 -13.38 1.14 30.59
CA PRO A 327 -12.95 1.24 29.20
C PRO A 327 -13.88 2.10 28.33
N LEU A 328 -14.94 2.68 28.91
CA LEU A 328 -15.88 3.57 28.23
C LEU A 328 -15.61 5.06 28.51
N ASP A 329 -14.65 5.39 29.39
CA ASP A 329 -14.32 6.78 29.74
C ASP A 329 -13.43 7.44 28.67
N LEU A 330 -14.08 7.81 27.56
CA LEU A 330 -13.46 8.46 26.40
C LEU A 330 -13.65 9.98 26.37
N ASN A 331 -14.21 10.56 27.44
CA ASN A 331 -14.34 12.01 27.58
C ASN A 331 -12.96 12.63 27.89
N PRO A 332 -12.60 13.78 27.30
CA PRO A 332 -11.48 14.55 27.82
C PRO A 332 -11.80 15.01 29.25
N ASP A 333 -10.90 14.72 30.18
CA ASP A 333 -10.96 15.29 31.52
C ASP A 333 -10.63 16.79 31.47
N GLU A 334 -10.88 17.51 32.57
CA GLU A 334 -10.20 18.78 32.84
C GLU A 334 -8.71 18.50 33.11
N VAL A 335 -7.95 18.30 32.03
CA VAL A 335 -6.49 18.29 32.03
C VAL A 335 -6.03 19.71 32.38
N ASP A 336 -5.08 19.84 33.31
CA ASP A 336 -4.43 21.14 33.52
C ASP A 336 -3.60 21.45 32.28
N LEU A 337 -4.14 22.33 31.43
CA LEU A 337 -3.50 22.81 30.21
C LEU A 337 -2.12 23.40 30.47
N ARG A 338 -1.84 23.90 31.70
CA ARG A 338 -0.52 24.42 32.08
C ARG A 338 0.47 23.29 32.32
N GLU A 339 0.11 22.25 33.07
CA GLU A 339 0.98 21.09 33.26
C GLU A 339 1.28 20.39 31.92
N PHE A 340 0.27 20.30 31.04
CA PHE A 340 0.43 19.75 29.70
C PHE A 340 1.33 20.62 28.80
N HIS A 341 1.15 21.94 28.86
CA HIS A 341 1.98 22.92 28.15
C HIS A 341 3.43 22.96 28.67
N ASP A 342 3.65 22.89 29.99
CA ASP A 342 4.98 22.80 30.61
C ASP A 342 5.75 21.58 30.13
N GLN A 343 5.08 20.42 29.98
CA GLN A 343 5.70 19.20 29.46
C GLN A 343 6.17 19.35 28.00
N ILE A 344 5.39 20.02 27.15
CA ILE A 344 5.73 20.28 25.73
C ILE A 344 6.82 21.34 25.61
N SER A 345 6.71 22.43 26.39
CA SER A 345 7.64 23.56 26.42
C SER A 345 9.07 23.17 26.79
N ARG A 346 9.28 21.97 27.35
CA ARG A 346 10.63 21.38 27.53
C ARG A 346 11.37 21.16 26.22
N TYR A 347 10.68 20.88 25.11
CA TYR A 347 11.29 20.58 23.80
C TYR A 347 10.77 21.44 22.64
N LEU A 348 9.68 22.21 22.83
CA LEU A 348 9.14 23.20 21.89
C LEU A 348 8.70 24.46 22.67
N ASP A 349 9.62 25.36 22.99
CA ASP A 349 9.38 26.54 23.85
C ASP A 349 8.83 27.78 23.10
N HIS A 350 8.21 27.57 21.94
CA HIS A 350 7.53 28.60 21.14
C HIS A 350 6.01 28.42 21.06
N ILE A 351 5.48 27.37 21.68
CA ILE A 351 4.05 27.01 21.65
C ILE A 351 3.28 27.84 22.67
N MET A 352 2.13 28.38 22.28
CA MET A 352 1.20 29.05 23.20
C MET A 352 0.11 28.07 23.67
N ILE A 353 -0.53 28.34 24.81
CA ILE A 353 -1.61 27.49 25.34
C ILE A 353 -2.84 27.59 24.41
N GLU A 354 -3.04 28.76 23.83
CA GLU A 354 -4.11 29.13 22.91
C GLU A 354 -4.05 28.35 21.57
N ASP A 355 -2.89 27.81 21.20
CA ASP A 355 -2.70 27.01 19.97
C ASP A 355 -3.17 25.55 20.11
N LEU A 356 -3.47 25.10 21.35
CA LEU A 356 -3.77 23.72 21.70
C LEU A 356 -5.28 23.50 21.88
N SER A 357 -5.87 22.57 21.13
CA SER A 357 -7.26 22.12 21.35
C SER A 357 -7.34 20.61 21.61
N PRO A 358 -8.27 20.13 22.47
CA PRO A 358 -8.49 18.70 22.66
C PRO A 358 -8.82 18.01 21.33
N ALA A 359 -8.08 16.96 20.98
CA ALA A 359 -8.28 16.19 19.76
C ALA A 359 -9.06 14.90 20.01
N TYR A 360 -8.50 13.98 20.80
CA TYR A 360 -9.17 12.74 21.18
C TYR A 360 -8.61 12.13 22.46
N CYS A 361 -9.43 11.31 23.14
CA CYS A 361 -8.96 10.35 24.15
C CYS A 361 -8.96 8.93 23.59
N GLY A 362 -7.92 8.16 23.91
CA GLY A 362 -7.82 6.74 23.60
C GLY A 362 -7.42 5.94 24.83
N ILE A 363 -7.99 4.75 25.01
CA ILE A 363 -7.69 3.88 26.16
C ILE A 363 -6.78 2.73 25.72
N ARG A 364 -5.92 2.27 26.64
CA ARG A 364 -5.05 1.10 26.46
C ARG A 364 -5.27 0.05 27.55
N PRO A 365 -5.38 -1.24 27.18
CA PRO A 365 -5.41 -2.33 28.15
C PRO A 365 -3.99 -2.58 28.66
N LYS A 366 -3.75 -2.33 29.95
CA LYS A 366 -2.47 -2.57 30.62
C LYS A 366 -2.57 -3.74 31.60
N LEU A 367 -1.51 -4.55 31.70
CA LEU A 367 -1.34 -5.55 32.77
C LEU A 367 -0.86 -4.89 34.09
N ASN A 368 -0.17 -3.75 34.00
CA ASN A 368 0.26 -2.93 35.13
C ASN A 368 -0.88 -2.06 35.66
N GLY A 369 -1.15 -2.13 36.97
CA GLY A 369 -1.95 -1.15 37.69
C GLY A 369 -1.22 0.17 37.98
N PRO A 370 -1.90 1.11 38.66
CA PRO A 370 -1.36 2.42 39.04
C PRO A 370 -0.07 2.34 39.86
N ASP A 371 0.11 1.29 40.68
CA ASP A 371 1.24 1.14 41.60
C ASP A 371 2.38 0.25 41.07
N ASP A 372 2.11 -0.64 40.10
CA ASP A 372 3.09 -1.65 39.61
C ASP A 372 4.30 -1.05 38.86
N SER A 373 5.50 -1.10 39.44
CA SER A 373 6.72 -0.57 38.81
C SER A 373 7.45 -1.52 37.86
N GLU A 374 7.10 -2.81 37.83
CA GLU A 374 7.75 -3.82 36.99
C GLU A 374 7.29 -3.77 35.53
N PHE A 375 8.20 -3.90 34.57
CA PHE A 375 7.80 -4.14 33.17
C PHE A 375 7.02 -5.46 33.03
N LYS A 376 5.87 -5.42 32.34
CA LYS A 376 5.15 -6.61 31.88
C LYS A 376 5.17 -6.68 30.36
N ASP A 377 5.52 -7.85 29.84
CA ASP A 377 5.63 -8.13 28.40
C ASP A 377 4.25 -8.37 27.74
N PHE A 378 4.22 -8.66 26.45
CA PHE A 378 2.99 -9.15 25.80
C PHE A 378 2.63 -10.56 26.30
N HIS A 379 1.44 -10.73 26.89
CA HIS A 379 0.88 -12.04 27.20
C HIS A 379 0.21 -12.60 25.94
N ILE A 380 0.94 -13.42 25.17
CA ILE A 380 0.46 -14.15 23.99
C ILE A 380 0.90 -15.62 24.10
N LYS A 381 -0.04 -16.51 24.43
CA LYS A 381 0.26 -17.95 24.62
C LYS A 381 -1.01 -18.81 24.54
N GLU A 382 -0.85 -20.11 24.35
CA GLU A 382 -1.89 -21.11 24.67
C GLU A 382 -2.00 -21.25 26.20
N GLU A 383 -3.22 -21.28 26.76
CA GLU A 383 -3.39 -21.32 28.23
C GLU A 383 -3.30 -22.76 28.80
N PRO A 384 -2.46 -23.01 29.83
CA PRO A 384 -2.30 -24.36 30.39
C PRO A 384 -3.59 -24.95 30.97
N GLY A 385 -4.12 -25.95 30.26
CA GLY A 385 -5.40 -26.64 30.52
C GLY A 385 -6.39 -26.52 29.36
N PHE A 386 -6.29 -25.45 28.56
CA PHE A 386 -7.25 -25.09 27.52
C PHE A 386 -6.61 -25.24 26.14
N LYS A 387 -6.36 -26.49 25.72
CA LYS A 387 -5.79 -26.78 24.39
C LYS A 387 -6.67 -26.12 23.31
N GLY A 388 -6.04 -25.40 22.39
CA GLY A 388 -6.69 -24.63 21.33
C GLY A 388 -7.05 -23.19 21.70
N PHE A 389 -6.99 -22.80 22.99
CA PHE A 389 -7.26 -21.43 23.45
C PHE A 389 -5.96 -20.60 23.52
N VAL A 390 -5.76 -19.74 22.53
CA VAL A 390 -4.67 -18.75 22.53
C VAL A 390 -5.18 -17.42 23.07
N ASN A 391 -4.52 -16.92 24.10
CA ASN A 391 -4.98 -15.79 24.90
C ASN A 391 -4.04 -14.59 24.71
N LEU A 392 -4.57 -13.46 24.22
CA LEU A 392 -3.85 -12.18 24.08
C LEU A 392 -4.43 -11.15 25.03
N VAL A 393 -3.67 -10.77 26.07
CA VAL A 393 -4.15 -9.86 27.13
C VAL A 393 -3.14 -8.73 27.36
N GLY A 394 -3.63 -7.49 27.49
CA GLY A 394 -2.79 -6.32 27.76
C GLY A 394 -2.06 -5.76 26.55
N MET A 395 -2.69 -5.85 25.37
CA MET A 395 -2.12 -5.42 24.09
C MET A 395 -2.13 -3.89 23.93
N GLU A 396 -1.23 -3.22 24.65
CA GLU A 396 -0.91 -1.80 24.51
C GLU A 396 0.09 -1.52 23.35
N SER A 397 0.64 -0.30 23.24
CA SER A 397 1.76 -0.03 22.32
C SER A 397 2.97 -0.91 22.68
N PRO A 398 3.61 -1.61 21.70
CA PRO A 398 3.62 -1.37 20.26
C PRO A 398 2.65 -2.24 19.43
N GLY A 399 1.45 -2.53 19.94
CA GLY A 399 0.47 -3.44 19.34
C GLY A 399 0.14 -3.21 17.85
N LEU A 400 -0.05 -1.95 17.42
CA LEU A 400 -0.27 -1.63 15.99
C LEU A 400 0.97 -2.00 15.15
N THR A 401 2.16 -1.51 15.53
CA THR A 401 3.42 -1.84 14.84
C THR A 401 3.67 -3.35 14.79
N SER A 402 3.24 -4.07 15.82
CA SER A 402 3.49 -5.51 15.98
C SER A 402 2.43 -6.40 15.34
N ALA A 403 1.30 -5.86 14.87
CA ALA A 403 0.10 -6.64 14.52
C ALA A 403 0.39 -7.78 13.53
N LEU A 404 1.12 -7.49 12.45
CA LEU A 404 1.48 -8.47 11.42
C LEU A 404 2.38 -9.60 11.94
N ALA A 405 3.31 -9.29 12.85
CA ALA A 405 4.17 -10.28 13.49
C ALA A 405 3.41 -11.10 14.55
N ILE A 406 2.45 -10.49 15.26
CA ILE A 406 1.54 -11.20 16.17
C ILE A 406 0.68 -12.21 15.39
N GLY A 407 0.19 -11.85 14.20
CA GLY A 407 -0.54 -12.76 13.31
C GLY A 407 0.26 -14.02 12.97
N ARG A 408 1.54 -13.85 12.57
CA ARG A 408 2.48 -14.97 12.36
C ARG A 408 2.74 -15.76 13.64
N TYR A 409 3.01 -15.10 14.75
CA TYR A 409 3.32 -15.74 16.02
C TYR A 409 2.16 -16.63 16.51
N VAL A 410 0.91 -16.18 16.36
CA VAL A 410 -0.29 -16.96 16.71
C VAL A 410 -0.49 -18.14 15.75
N ARG A 411 -0.30 -17.96 14.43
CA ARG A 411 -0.25 -19.07 13.46
C ARG A 411 0.80 -20.12 13.89
N ASP A 412 1.96 -19.67 14.34
CA ASP A 412 3.08 -20.54 14.74
C ASP A 412 2.91 -21.18 16.12
N ILE A 413 1.88 -20.82 16.90
CA ILE A 413 1.42 -21.62 18.04
C ILE A 413 0.65 -22.85 17.52
N TYR A 414 -0.33 -22.65 16.64
CA TYR A 414 -1.18 -23.73 16.11
C TYR A 414 -0.46 -24.67 15.12
N HIS A 415 0.34 -24.12 14.20
CA HIS A 415 0.89 -24.86 13.04
C HIS A 415 2.36 -25.26 13.17
N LYS A 416 2.97 -25.13 14.36
CA LYS A 416 4.42 -25.30 14.60
C LYS A 416 5.04 -26.60 14.12
N ILE A 417 4.25 -27.68 14.08
CA ILE A 417 4.68 -29.00 13.58
C ILE A 417 4.88 -28.97 12.05
N ARG A 418 4.09 -28.18 11.31
CA ARG A 418 4.14 -28.10 9.84
C ARG A 418 5.40 -27.38 9.36
N ALA A 419 5.75 -26.26 10.01
CA ALA A 419 6.96 -25.49 9.70
C ALA A 419 8.26 -26.31 9.83
N LEU A 420 8.36 -27.18 10.85
CA LEU A 420 9.49 -28.09 11.01
C LEU A 420 9.58 -29.16 9.90
N PHE A 421 8.45 -29.56 9.31
CA PHE A 421 8.40 -30.46 8.15
C PHE A 421 8.71 -29.72 6.84
N GLU A 422 8.28 -28.48 6.69
CA GLU A 422 8.54 -27.66 5.50
C GLU A 422 10.03 -27.29 5.39
N ILE A 423 10.66 -26.88 6.50
CA ILE A 423 12.12 -26.66 6.56
C ILE A 423 12.91 -27.94 6.25
N ALA A 424 12.40 -29.11 6.62
CA ALA A 424 13.01 -30.41 6.27
C ALA A 424 12.77 -30.80 4.80
N ALA A 425 11.66 -30.38 4.20
CA ALA A 425 11.35 -30.62 2.79
C ALA A 425 12.21 -29.76 1.85
N GLU A 426 12.40 -28.48 2.16
CA GLU A 426 13.23 -27.56 1.35
C GLU A 426 14.72 -27.95 1.31
N GLN A 427 15.21 -28.67 2.33
CA GLN A 427 16.59 -29.16 2.39
C GLN A 427 16.80 -30.52 1.70
N SER A 428 15.79 -31.06 1.00
CA SER A 428 15.87 -32.35 0.29
C SER A 428 16.18 -32.18 -1.21
N PRO A 429 17.27 -32.76 -1.76
CA PRO A 429 17.71 -32.48 -3.13
C PRO A 429 16.87 -33.20 -4.21
N LEU A 430 16.10 -32.40 -4.96
CA LEU A 430 15.68 -32.58 -6.37
C LEU A 430 15.33 -34.01 -6.85
N SER A 431 14.04 -34.36 -6.84
CA SER A 431 13.48 -35.43 -7.68
C SER A 431 13.04 -34.89 -9.05
N VAL A 432 13.51 -35.52 -10.14
CA VAL A 432 13.23 -35.14 -11.54
C VAL A 432 11.72 -35.26 -11.87
N PRO A 433 11.10 -34.29 -12.59
CA PRO A 433 9.68 -34.31 -12.90
C PRO A 433 9.27 -35.47 -13.83
N SER A 434 8.17 -36.15 -13.48
CA SER A 434 7.62 -37.26 -14.25
C SER A 434 6.78 -36.80 -15.45
N VAL A 435 7.12 -37.27 -16.65
CA VAL A 435 6.33 -37.02 -17.87
C VAL A 435 4.95 -37.70 -17.79
N SER A 436 3.91 -36.99 -18.24
CA SER A 436 2.51 -37.43 -18.22
C SER A 436 2.26 -38.65 -19.12
N ARG A 437 1.55 -39.66 -18.60
CA ARG A 437 1.39 -40.97 -19.24
C ARG A 437 -0.02 -41.19 -19.78
N VAL A 438 -0.31 -40.62 -20.95
CA VAL A 438 -1.53 -40.90 -21.74
C VAL A 438 -1.12 -41.34 -23.15
N GLN A 439 -1.93 -42.19 -23.78
CA GLN A 439 -1.68 -42.87 -25.07
C GLN A 439 -0.51 -43.90 -25.09
N THR A 440 -0.79 -45.13 -24.64
CA THR A 440 -0.56 -46.36 -25.43
C THR A 440 -1.13 -47.58 -24.70
N LYS A 441 -2.36 -47.97 -25.05
CA LYS A 441 -3.00 -49.22 -24.60
C LYS A 441 -3.13 -50.19 -25.78
N GLN A 442 -2.00 -50.74 -26.25
CA GLN A 442 -1.95 -51.89 -27.16
C GLN A 442 -0.51 -52.45 -27.26
N ALA A 443 -0.38 -53.71 -27.67
CA ALA A 443 0.87 -54.42 -27.98
C ALA A 443 1.93 -54.54 -26.85
N THR A 444 1.70 -55.45 -25.89
CA THR A 444 2.71 -56.42 -25.41
C THR A 444 2.02 -57.57 -24.67
N HIS A 445 1.45 -58.51 -25.44
CA HIS A 445 0.92 -59.77 -24.89
C HIS A 445 1.40 -60.97 -25.71
N GLN A 446 2.68 -60.95 -26.10
CA GLN A 446 3.38 -61.99 -26.85
C GLN A 446 4.90 -61.85 -26.66
N ILE A 447 5.64 -62.93 -26.93
CA ILE A 447 7.11 -63.02 -26.90
C ILE A 447 7.77 -62.85 -25.51
N GLN A 448 7.62 -63.86 -24.64
CA GLN A 448 8.80 -64.43 -23.97
C GLN A 448 8.65 -65.92 -23.61
N SER A 449 8.17 -66.73 -24.56
CA SER A 449 8.13 -68.19 -24.48
C SER A 449 9.17 -68.82 -25.42
N ARG A 450 10.46 -68.61 -25.12
CA ARG A 450 11.62 -69.34 -25.73
C ARG A 450 12.93 -68.98 -25.02
N LEU A 451 13.33 -69.82 -24.06
CA LEU A 451 14.62 -70.52 -24.02
C LEU A 451 14.69 -71.32 -22.71
N SER A 452 15.05 -72.60 -22.81
CA SER A 452 15.01 -73.57 -21.72
C SER A 452 16.34 -74.31 -21.59
N GLY A 453 16.79 -74.51 -20.36
CA GLY A 453 17.77 -75.54 -20.00
C GLY A 453 19.24 -75.11 -19.97
N THR A 454 19.85 -75.20 -18.79
CA THR A 454 21.04 -76.02 -18.51
C THR A 454 21.26 -76.07 -16.99
N ASP A 455 21.86 -77.15 -16.50
CA ASP A 455 21.72 -77.60 -15.10
C ASP A 455 23.03 -77.56 -14.28
N GLU A 456 22.89 -77.28 -12.97
CA GLU A 456 23.76 -77.70 -11.83
C GLU A 456 25.27 -77.31 -11.78
N PRO A 457 25.97 -77.46 -10.61
CA PRO A 457 25.53 -77.58 -9.21
C PRO A 457 26.20 -76.59 -8.21
N PHE A 458 25.77 -76.68 -6.94
CA PHE A 458 26.26 -76.01 -5.69
C PHE A 458 27.59 -76.59 -5.13
N PRO A 459 28.14 -76.18 -3.94
CA PRO A 459 27.94 -74.98 -3.06
C PRO A 459 29.26 -74.31 -2.57
N GLN A 460 29.19 -73.20 -1.79
CA GLN A 460 29.74 -73.15 -0.40
C GLN A 460 29.57 -71.80 0.36
N LEU A 461 29.53 -71.93 1.71
CA LEU A 461 29.80 -70.93 2.76
C LEU A 461 28.90 -69.68 2.87
N GLY A 462 28.82 -69.11 4.08
CA GLY A 462 28.00 -67.94 4.35
C GLY A 462 28.11 -67.38 5.77
N SER A 463 27.26 -66.38 6.06
CA SER A 463 27.03 -65.73 7.36
C SER A 463 28.21 -65.01 8.04
N ARG A 464 28.16 -63.67 8.00
CA ARG A 464 28.22 -62.84 9.22
C ARG A 464 27.63 -61.45 8.98
N ARG A 465 26.82 -60.98 9.94
CA ARG A 465 26.35 -59.58 9.99
C ARG A 465 27.42 -58.71 10.63
N LEU A 466 27.55 -57.47 10.17
CA LEU A 466 28.21 -56.39 10.90
C LEU A 466 27.22 -55.23 11.05
N ARG A 467 27.00 -54.77 12.29
CA ARG A 467 26.25 -53.55 12.59
C ARG A 467 27.22 -52.37 12.62
N VAL A 468 26.79 -51.23 12.10
CA VAL A 468 27.29 -49.92 12.53
C VAL A 468 26.10 -49.17 13.12
N TYR A 469 26.29 -48.56 14.29
CA TYR A 469 25.27 -47.77 14.96
C TYR A 469 25.39 -46.30 14.56
N PHE A 470 24.25 -45.63 14.34
CA PHE A 470 24.13 -44.20 14.57
C PHE A 470 23.32 -43.98 15.85
N GLN A 471 23.85 -43.16 16.75
CA GLN A 471 23.36 -43.01 18.12
C GLN A 471 22.59 -41.70 18.27
N VAL A 472 21.27 -41.76 18.13
CA VAL A 472 20.38 -40.62 18.42
C VAL A 472 20.20 -40.52 19.94
N VAL A 473 20.72 -39.46 20.55
CA VAL A 473 20.60 -39.21 21.99
C VAL A 473 19.23 -38.59 22.28
N ILE A 474 18.28 -39.41 22.70
CA ILE A 474 16.98 -38.97 23.18
C ILE A 474 17.12 -38.58 24.66
N VAL A 475 17.24 -37.28 24.95
CA VAL A 475 17.17 -36.77 26.32
C VAL A 475 15.71 -36.76 26.79
N ARG A 476 15.30 -37.78 27.55
CA ARG A 476 14.11 -37.69 28.40
C ARG A 476 14.44 -36.82 29.60
N GLN A 477 13.79 -35.66 29.74
CA GLN A 477 13.64 -35.02 31.05
C GLN A 477 12.29 -35.40 31.65
N THR A 478 12.33 -35.90 32.89
CA THR A 478 11.15 -36.27 33.69
C THR A 478 11.29 -35.67 35.08
N GLY A 479 10.30 -34.90 35.53
CA GLY A 479 10.11 -34.58 36.94
C GLY A 479 10.46 -33.15 37.36
N ASN A 480 9.43 -32.43 37.82
CA ASN A 480 9.38 -31.55 38.98
C ASN A 480 10.65 -30.75 39.40
N ILE A 481 10.60 -29.43 39.19
CA ILE A 481 10.96 -28.47 40.26
C ILE A 481 9.84 -27.41 40.32
N ALA A 482 9.36 -27.12 41.53
CA ALA A 482 8.49 -25.99 41.86
C ALA A 482 9.31 -24.95 42.67
N PRO A 483 8.94 -23.65 42.68
CA PRO A 483 9.88 -22.58 43.00
C PRO A 483 10.11 -22.38 44.51
N ILE A 484 11.31 -21.90 44.85
CA ILE A 484 11.63 -21.34 46.17
C ILE A 484 12.12 -19.89 45.95
N LEU A 485 11.55 -18.96 46.73
CA LEU A 485 11.89 -17.54 46.68
C LEU A 485 13.29 -17.28 47.26
N LEU A 486 13.99 -16.28 46.72
CA LEU A 486 14.93 -15.48 47.50
C LEU A 486 14.81 -14.00 47.15
N ARG A 487 14.28 -13.22 48.11
CA ARG A 487 14.38 -11.75 48.10
C ARG A 487 15.85 -11.35 48.31
N ARG A 488 16.28 -10.23 47.72
CA ARG A 488 17.48 -9.50 48.14
C ARG A 488 17.10 -8.16 48.78
N SER A 489 17.52 -7.95 50.02
CA SER A 489 17.70 -6.64 50.65
C SER A 489 18.72 -6.82 51.82
N PRO A 490 19.38 -5.76 52.32
CA PRO A 490 20.84 -5.77 52.30
C PRO A 490 21.52 -5.65 53.67
N GLN A 491 22.68 -6.28 53.84
CA GLN A 491 23.60 -6.02 54.96
C GLN A 491 25.06 -6.05 54.50
N SER A 492 25.89 -5.28 55.22
CA SER A 492 27.28 -4.96 54.91
C SER A 492 28.25 -5.53 55.96
N LEU A 493 29.27 -6.24 55.49
CA LEU A 493 30.60 -6.41 56.09
C LEU A 493 31.57 -6.49 54.88
N GLU A 494 32.69 -5.76 54.83
CA GLU A 494 33.94 -6.02 55.56
C GLU A 494 34.48 -7.45 55.31
N SER A 495 35.75 -7.68 54.94
CA SER A 495 36.81 -6.92 54.26
C SER A 495 37.93 -7.95 53.94
N ASP A 496 38.93 -7.58 53.13
CA ASP A 496 40.23 -8.29 53.02
C ASP A 496 40.19 -9.74 52.44
N ILE A 497 41.19 -10.29 51.71
CA ILE A 497 42.48 -9.81 51.18
C ILE A 497 42.54 -10.24 49.69
N ASP A 498 43.06 -9.38 48.79
CA ASP A 498 44.14 -9.81 47.88
C ASP A 498 44.81 -8.65 47.14
N LEU A 499 46.15 -8.54 47.28
CA LEU A 499 46.97 -7.51 46.62
C LEU A 499 48.46 -7.90 46.70
N VAL A 500 49.12 -8.18 45.56
CA VAL A 500 50.53 -7.78 45.27
C VAL A 500 50.95 -8.15 43.83
N GLN A 501 51.44 -7.10 43.15
CA GLN A 501 52.40 -6.99 42.03
C GLN A 501 52.98 -8.23 41.31
N VAL A 502 53.13 -8.09 39.98
CA VAL A 502 54.32 -8.53 39.21
C VAL A 502 54.74 -7.42 38.22
N VAL A 503 56.04 -7.26 37.95
CA VAL A 503 56.63 -6.26 37.02
C VAL A 503 57.58 -6.95 36.00
N SER A 504 57.83 -6.30 34.86
CA SER A 504 58.57 -6.81 33.68
C SER A 504 60.09 -7.00 33.87
N PRO A 505 60.77 -7.69 32.92
CA PRO A 505 61.76 -6.96 32.09
C PRO A 505 61.79 -7.38 30.58
N ARG A 506 62.80 -6.91 29.82
CA ARG A 506 62.97 -7.00 28.35
C ARG A 506 64.28 -7.72 27.90
N GLN A 507 64.36 -8.00 26.58
CA GLN A 507 65.55 -8.19 25.68
C GLN A 507 66.27 -9.56 25.61
N ILE A 508 66.51 -10.06 24.38
CA ILE A 508 67.83 -10.19 23.69
C ILE A 508 67.63 -10.65 22.20
N ARG A 509 68.68 -10.81 21.38
CA ARG A 509 68.71 -10.81 19.89
C ARG A 509 68.95 -12.18 19.19
N ASN A 510 68.63 -12.22 17.88
CA ASN A 510 69.09 -13.06 16.74
C ASN A 510 70.35 -13.96 16.89
N PRO A 511 70.42 -15.04 16.08
CA PRO A 511 71.40 -15.06 14.96
C PRO A 511 70.79 -15.45 13.58
N GLN A 512 71.64 -15.74 12.57
CA GLN A 512 71.31 -15.75 11.13
C GLN A 512 71.68 -17.06 10.37
N HIS A 513 71.04 -17.24 9.20
CA HIS A 513 71.63 -17.71 7.91
C HIS A 513 71.99 -19.20 7.62
N GLN A 514 71.98 -19.49 6.29
CA GLN A 514 72.60 -20.61 5.53
C GLN A 514 71.96 -22.03 5.53
N LEU A 515 72.15 -22.91 4.51
CA LEU A 515 72.16 -22.72 3.03
C LEU A 515 72.13 -24.09 2.26
N GLY A 516 71.09 -24.36 1.45
CA GLY A 516 71.18 -25.02 0.13
C GLY A 516 71.24 -26.56 -0.05
N LYS A 517 70.74 -26.97 -1.24
CA LYS A 517 71.11 -28.14 -2.10
C LYS A 517 70.67 -29.56 -1.71
N ASP A 518 70.51 -30.53 -2.63
CA ASP A 518 70.15 -30.56 -4.08
C ASP A 518 69.86 -32.05 -4.48
N HIS A 519 69.34 -32.29 -5.69
CA HIS A 519 69.18 -33.60 -6.40
C HIS A 519 68.11 -34.57 -5.86
N THR A 520 67.20 -35.21 -6.64
CA THR A 520 67.12 -35.74 -8.03
C THR A 520 67.79 -37.10 -8.27
N ASP A 521 66.99 -38.14 -8.58
CA ASP A 521 67.03 -38.87 -9.87
C ASP A 521 66.12 -40.12 -9.93
N SER A 522 65.46 -40.32 -11.09
CA SER A 522 65.03 -41.63 -11.66
C SER A 522 64.41 -41.43 -13.08
N PRO A 523 64.52 -42.39 -14.03
CA PRO A 523 64.92 -41.99 -15.39
C PRO A 523 64.11 -42.50 -16.61
N GLN A 524 64.03 -41.64 -17.64
CA GLN A 524 63.92 -41.95 -19.09
C GLN A 524 62.59 -42.65 -19.57
N ILE A 525 62.24 -42.84 -20.86
CA ILE A 525 62.97 -43.06 -22.14
C ILE A 525 62.18 -42.50 -23.38
N HIS A 526 62.90 -41.93 -24.37
CA HIS A 526 62.52 -41.72 -25.81
C HIS A 526 61.34 -40.78 -26.22
N ARG A 527 61.22 -40.28 -27.47
CA ARG A 527 62.20 -39.79 -28.50
C ARG A 527 61.43 -39.12 -29.69
N LEU A 528 61.96 -38.00 -30.22
CA LEU A 528 61.79 -37.41 -31.59
C LEU A 528 60.44 -37.49 -32.36
N GLY A 529 59.94 -36.34 -32.83
CA GLY A 529 58.93 -36.26 -33.91
C GLY A 529 58.61 -34.81 -34.34
N LEU A 530 58.80 -34.48 -35.63
CA LEU A 530 58.50 -33.18 -36.28
C LEU A 530 57.98 -33.46 -37.71
N TRP A 531 57.57 -32.40 -38.45
CA TRP A 531 56.94 -32.43 -39.80
C TRP A 531 55.45 -32.90 -39.78
N GLY A 532 54.52 -32.42 -40.64
CA GLY A 532 54.50 -31.28 -41.58
C GLY A 532 53.91 -31.59 -42.98
N VAL A 533 53.17 -30.63 -43.59
CA VAL A 533 52.88 -30.47 -45.06
C VAL A 533 51.91 -31.50 -45.72
N GLU A 534 50.93 -31.19 -46.60
CA GLU A 534 50.15 -29.96 -46.93
C GLU A 534 48.86 -30.31 -47.76
N TRP A 535 47.92 -29.34 -47.87
CA TRP A 535 46.91 -29.17 -48.97
C TRP A 535 45.79 -30.22 -49.13
N LEU A 536 44.64 -29.98 -49.82
CA LEU A 536 44.03 -28.84 -50.56
C LEU A 536 42.64 -28.49 -49.92
N CYS A 537 41.74 -27.61 -50.39
CA CYS A 537 41.59 -26.80 -51.62
C CYS A 537 41.18 -25.33 -51.24
N GLY A 538 40.21 -24.55 -51.77
CA GLY A 538 39.13 -24.65 -52.78
C GLY A 538 37.78 -24.16 -52.20
N VAL A 539 37.10 -23.03 -52.51
CA VAL A 539 37.15 -21.86 -53.45
C VAL A 539 35.96 -21.87 -54.43
N PRO A 540 35.23 -20.74 -54.69
CA PRO A 540 35.31 -19.36 -54.16
C PRO A 540 34.12 -18.99 -53.22
N GLY A 541 33.90 -17.79 -52.66
CA GLY A 541 34.55 -16.45 -52.65
C GLY A 541 33.46 -15.38 -52.36
N LYS A 542 33.70 -14.18 -51.79
CA LYS A 542 34.93 -13.45 -51.42
C LYS A 542 34.78 -12.78 -50.04
N GLN A 543 35.85 -12.86 -49.24
CA GLN A 543 36.53 -11.82 -48.45
C GLN A 543 35.78 -10.53 -47.98
N ARG A 544 36.05 -9.98 -46.77
CA ARG A 544 37.33 -10.01 -46.01
C ARG A 544 37.17 -9.88 -44.46
N ARG A 545 37.86 -10.76 -43.72
CA ARG A 545 38.45 -10.61 -42.35
C ARG A 545 37.56 -10.38 -41.10
N ARG A 546 37.15 -11.51 -40.49
CA ARG A 546 37.12 -11.80 -39.02
C ARG A 546 38.57 -12.14 -38.51
N PRO A 547 38.83 -12.69 -37.28
CA PRO A 547 38.08 -12.80 -35.99
C PRO A 547 38.88 -12.21 -34.77
N ALA A 548 38.49 -12.20 -33.48
CA ALA A 548 37.31 -12.62 -32.68
C ALA A 548 37.34 -13.95 -31.82
N ILE A 549 37.26 -13.80 -30.48
CA ILE A 549 36.78 -14.78 -29.43
C ILE A 549 37.82 -15.92 -29.13
N ILE A 550 37.91 -16.73 -28.04
CA ILE A 550 37.02 -17.40 -27.02
C ILE A 550 37.86 -17.58 -25.70
N SER A 551 37.40 -17.37 -24.44
CA SER A 551 36.70 -18.29 -23.47
C SER A 551 37.27 -19.72 -23.32
N ALA A 552 37.29 -20.45 -22.17
CA ALA A 552 37.09 -20.16 -20.73
C ALA A 552 37.49 -21.40 -19.85
N ALA A 553 37.39 -21.31 -18.50
CA ALA A 553 37.32 -22.41 -17.48
C ALA A 553 38.61 -23.20 -17.09
N THR A 554 38.82 -23.78 -15.88
CA THR A 554 38.22 -23.63 -14.51
C THR A 554 39.06 -24.36 -13.40
N THR A 555 38.98 -23.88 -12.12
CA THR A 555 39.30 -24.50 -10.79
C THR A 555 40.73 -24.68 -10.18
N LEU A 556 40.86 -24.14 -8.94
CA LEU A 556 41.41 -24.70 -7.67
C LEU A 556 42.92 -24.66 -7.26
N ARG A 557 43.18 -23.82 -6.22
CA ARG A 557 44.12 -23.91 -5.04
C ARG A 557 45.56 -24.43 -5.26
N LEU A 558 46.63 -23.61 -5.17
CA LEU A 558 47.23 -22.91 -3.99
C LEU A 558 47.91 -23.86 -2.97
N PRO A 559 49.14 -23.56 -2.47
CA PRO A 559 49.45 -22.28 -1.78
C PRO A 559 50.83 -21.58 -2.01
N ILE A 560 50.76 -20.24 -2.03
CA ILE A 560 51.57 -19.26 -1.25
C ILE A 560 53.11 -19.43 -1.18
N HIS A 561 53.86 -18.50 -1.79
CA HIS A 561 54.63 -17.49 -1.00
C HIS A 561 55.10 -16.26 -1.81
N ILE A 562 54.49 -15.11 -1.49
CA ILE A 562 55.01 -13.73 -1.46
C ILE A 562 56.15 -13.35 -2.43
N ARG A 563 55.82 -12.46 -3.38
CA ARG A 563 56.66 -11.28 -3.68
C ARG A 563 55.86 -10.01 -3.42
N LEU A 564 56.51 -9.01 -2.85
CA LEU A 564 55.97 -7.65 -2.77
C LEU A 564 55.93 -7.05 -4.18
N ASN A 565 54.77 -6.57 -4.58
CA ASN A 565 54.58 -5.55 -5.60
C ASN A 565 53.33 -4.75 -5.22
N THR A 566 53.37 -3.45 -5.40
CA THR A 566 52.19 -2.58 -5.28
C THR A 566 51.17 -2.96 -6.35
N THR A 567 49.96 -3.31 -5.92
CA THR A 567 48.77 -3.39 -6.78
C THR A 567 47.81 -2.33 -6.29
N ASP A 568 47.52 -1.34 -7.14
CA ASP A 568 46.53 -0.32 -6.85
C ASP A 568 45.19 -0.99 -6.54
N ALA A 569 44.51 -0.52 -5.50
CA ALA A 569 43.15 -0.96 -5.19
C ALA A 569 42.23 -0.41 -6.28
N ALA A 570 41.94 -1.23 -7.29
CA ALA A 570 41.05 -0.86 -8.38
C ALA A 570 39.64 -0.58 -7.83
N ILE A 571 39.31 0.71 -7.76
CA ILE A 571 38.00 1.23 -7.31
C ILE A 571 36.89 0.44 -8.02
N PRO A 572 35.84 -0.03 -7.31
CA PRO A 572 34.73 -0.74 -7.92
C PRO A 572 34.05 0.15 -8.97
N SER A 573 34.26 -0.17 -10.24
CA SER A 573 33.76 0.63 -11.36
C SER A 573 32.25 0.71 -11.33
N LEU A 574 31.69 1.93 -11.26
CA LEU A 574 30.26 2.18 -11.35
C LEU A 574 29.66 1.52 -12.60
N ASP A 575 28.40 1.10 -12.49
CA ASP A 575 27.65 0.56 -13.63
C ASP A 575 27.65 1.58 -14.80
N PRO A 576 28.06 1.20 -16.02
CA PRO A 576 28.15 2.12 -17.16
C PRO A 576 26.78 2.66 -17.61
N THR A 577 25.67 2.07 -17.17
CA THR A 577 24.32 2.65 -17.37
C THR A 577 24.08 3.87 -16.48
N LEU A 578 24.69 3.91 -15.29
CA LEU A 578 24.56 4.98 -14.30
C LEU A 578 25.41 6.22 -14.63
N GLN A 579 26.41 6.10 -15.50
CA GLN A 579 27.26 7.24 -15.90
C GLN A 579 26.55 8.28 -16.78
N ASN A 580 25.35 7.99 -17.29
CA ASN A 580 24.61 8.82 -18.25
C ASN A 580 23.39 9.54 -17.64
N PHE A 581 23.54 10.14 -16.45
CA PHE A 581 22.54 11.06 -15.93
C PHE A 581 22.39 12.29 -16.84
N GLN A 582 21.14 12.71 -17.11
CA GLN A 582 20.84 13.92 -17.87
C GLN A 582 20.07 14.91 -16.99
N GLU A 583 20.62 16.10 -16.82
CA GLU A 583 19.95 17.21 -16.14
C GLU A 583 18.72 17.70 -16.92
N ILE A 584 17.76 18.30 -16.21
CA ILE A 584 16.57 18.90 -16.82
C ILE A 584 17.02 20.07 -17.69
N HIS A 585 16.45 20.16 -18.90
CA HIS A 585 16.81 21.20 -19.86
C HIS A 585 16.67 22.62 -19.27
N PRO A 586 17.63 23.55 -19.48
CA PRO A 586 17.65 24.86 -18.81
C PRO A 586 16.36 25.66 -18.92
N SER A 587 15.64 25.62 -20.04
CA SER A 587 14.36 26.32 -20.21
C SER A 587 13.24 25.80 -19.29
N LEU A 588 13.27 24.52 -18.91
CA LEU A 588 12.33 23.94 -17.93
C LEU A 588 12.74 24.29 -16.49
N LEU A 589 14.04 24.40 -16.21
CA LEU A 589 14.53 24.94 -14.93
C LEU A 589 14.16 26.43 -14.77
N GLN A 590 14.27 27.23 -15.83
CA GLN A 590 13.79 28.61 -15.85
C GLN A 590 12.27 28.68 -15.60
N ARG A 591 11.48 27.77 -16.18
CA ARG A 591 10.05 27.65 -15.90
C ARG A 591 9.77 27.30 -14.43
N ALA A 592 10.55 26.41 -13.82
CA ALA A 592 10.43 26.08 -12.39
C ALA A 592 10.73 27.30 -11.49
N GLN A 593 11.76 28.09 -11.83
CA GLN A 593 12.11 29.33 -11.13
C GLN A 593 10.98 30.38 -11.24
N ILE A 594 10.35 30.50 -12.40
CA ILE A 594 9.18 31.39 -12.58
C ILE A 594 8.03 30.94 -11.67
N LEU A 595 7.72 29.64 -11.62
CA LEU A 595 6.66 29.09 -10.76
C LEU A 595 6.97 29.28 -9.25
N SER A 596 8.25 29.19 -8.85
CA SER A 596 8.70 29.52 -7.49
C SER A 596 8.52 31.01 -7.16
N SER A 597 8.83 31.91 -8.10
CA SER A 597 8.55 33.34 -7.93
C SER A 597 7.05 33.66 -7.89
N GLU A 598 6.23 32.91 -8.64
CA GLU A 598 4.77 33.05 -8.65
C GLU A 598 4.14 32.54 -7.34
N LEU A 599 4.64 31.42 -6.79
CA LEU A 599 4.25 30.94 -5.45
C LEU A 599 4.55 32.00 -4.39
N THR A 600 5.74 32.60 -4.41
CA THR A 600 6.15 33.65 -3.46
C THR A 600 5.24 34.89 -3.55
N GLN A 601 4.86 35.29 -4.78
CA GLN A 601 3.91 36.38 -5.00
C GLN A 601 2.51 36.02 -4.48
N LEU A 602 2.03 34.81 -4.75
CA LEU A 602 0.73 34.31 -4.30
C LEU A 602 0.64 34.19 -2.78
N GLU A 603 1.70 33.72 -2.13
CA GLU A 603 1.86 33.70 -0.67
C GLU A 603 1.73 35.12 -0.08
N SER A 604 2.47 36.09 -0.65
CA SER A 604 2.39 37.49 -0.23
C SER A 604 0.97 38.07 -0.39
N ALA A 605 0.28 37.74 -1.49
CA ALA A 605 -1.09 38.17 -1.74
C ALA A 605 -2.07 37.57 -0.72
N ILE A 606 -2.00 36.26 -0.47
CA ILE A 606 -2.82 35.57 0.54
C ILE A 606 -2.57 36.15 1.94
N SER A 607 -1.31 36.41 2.30
CA SER A 607 -0.96 37.03 3.59
C SER A 607 -1.47 38.48 3.75
N SER A 608 -1.69 39.19 2.63
CA SER A 608 -2.17 40.58 2.63
C SER A 608 -3.67 40.75 2.90
N GLY A 609 -4.42 39.64 3.06
CA GLY A 609 -5.76 39.65 3.65
C GLY A 609 -6.93 39.93 2.70
N SER A 610 -6.77 39.78 1.38
CA SER A 610 -7.82 40.05 0.38
C SER A 610 -8.92 38.96 0.29
N GLY A 611 -9.42 38.48 1.43
CA GLY A 611 -10.52 37.50 1.53
C GLY A 611 -10.14 36.05 1.22
N PHE A 612 -11.10 35.15 1.43
CA PHE A 612 -10.95 33.72 1.13
C PHE A 612 -11.30 33.45 -0.35
N ASP A 613 -10.29 33.35 -1.21
CA ASP A 613 -10.47 32.88 -2.60
C ASP A 613 -10.02 31.42 -2.73
N LEU A 614 -11.01 30.54 -2.91
CA LEU A 614 -10.84 29.10 -3.10
C LEU A 614 -9.93 28.77 -4.30
N ASN A 615 -9.91 29.60 -5.34
CA ASN A 615 -9.09 29.38 -6.53
C ASN A 615 -7.62 29.74 -6.27
N GLN A 616 -7.36 30.80 -5.49
CA GLN A 616 -6.01 31.15 -5.06
C GLN A 616 -5.42 30.07 -4.14
N GLN A 617 -6.21 29.52 -3.20
CA GLN A 617 -5.76 28.43 -2.33
C GLN A 617 -5.47 27.14 -3.11
N LYS A 618 -6.32 26.77 -4.08
CA LYS A 618 -6.04 25.65 -5.00
C LYS A 618 -4.74 25.87 -5.78
N LYS A 619 -4.55 27.07 -6.33
CA LYS A 619 -3.33 27.43 -7.07
C LYS A 619 -2.09 27.41 -6.18
N PHE A 620 -2.19 27.87 -4.93
CA PHE A 620 -1.11 27.81 -3.94
C PHE A 620 -0.68 26.36 -3.65
N SER A 621 -1.64 25.47 -3.35
CA SER A 621 -1.37 24.05 -3.13
C SER A 621 -0.74 23.38 -4.36
N GLN A 622 -1.25 23.66 -5.56
CA GLN A 622 -0.70 23.16 -6.82
C GLN A 622 0.74 23.64 -7.07
N LEU A 623 1.02 24.93 -6.84
CA LEU A 623 2.35 25.51 -7.03
C LEU A 623 3.35 25.01 -5.98
N SER A 624 2.98 24.95 -4.69
CA SER A 624 3.84 24.37 -3.64
C SER A 624 4.26 22.96 -4.03
N ALA A 625 3.30 22.09 -4.36
CA ALA A 625 3.57 20.72 -4.74
C ALA A 625 4.38 20.55 -6.04
N ILE A 626 4.71 21.62 -6.78
CA ILE A 626 5.70 21.65 -7.86
C ILE A 626 7.04 22.19 -7.35
N VAL A 627 7.03 23.29 -6.59
CA VAL A 627 8.20 23.96 -6.03
C VAL A 627 8.92 23.08 -5.00
N ASP A 628 8.21 22.30 -4.20
CA ASP A 628 8.79 21.34 -3.25
C ASP A 628 9.65 20.30 -3.98
N VAL A 629 9.14 19.77 -5.10
CA VAL A 629 9.86 18.80 -5.95
C VAL A 629 11.01 19.46 -6.73
N TYR A 630 10.91 20.77 -7.02
CA TYR A 630 12.02 21.55 -7.57
C TYR A 630 13.14 21.76 -6.55
N ASN A 631 12.79 22.06 -5.30
CA ASN A 631 13.75 22.21 -4.20
C ASN A 631 14.45 20.88 -3.89
N ASP A 632 13.71 19.77 -3.83
CA ASP A 632 14.26 18.40 -3.72
C ASP A 632 15.26 18.11 -4.85
N TYR A 633 14.90 18.43 -6.09
CA TYR A 633 15.77 18.25 -7.26
C TYR A 633 17.06 19.07 -7.16
N ILE A 634 16.98 20.35 -6.80
CA ILE A 634 18.15 21.22 -6.68
C ILE A 634 19.07 20.75 -5.55
N ALA A 635 18.52 20.32 -4.40
CA ALA A 635 19.30 19.78 -3.29
C ALA A 635 20.04 18.49 -3.69
N GLN A 636 19.33 17.51 -4.26
CA GLN A 636 19.96 16.25 -4.68
C GLN A 636 20.95 16.43 -5.84
N LEU A 637 20.71 17.42 -6.72
CA LEU A 637 21.65 17.79 -7.78
C LEU A 637 22.92 18.46 -7.24
N SER A 638 22.83 19.23 -6.14
CA SER A 638 24.00 19.78 -5.45
C SER A 638 24.83 18.64 -4.85
N ASN A 639 24.21 17.79 -4.03
CA ASN A 639 24.85 16.61 -3.42
C ASN A 639 25.55 15.73 -4.49
N PHE A 640 24.87 15.46 -5.61
CA PHE A 640 25.41 14.69 -6.73
C PHE A 640 26.64 15.36 -7.37
N LYS A 641 26.60 16.68 -7.58
CA LYS A 641 27.74 17.45 -8.14
C LYS A 641 28.90 17.55 -7.16
N GLU A 642 28.64 17.70 -5.88
CA GLU A 642 29.65 17.71 -4.81
C GLU A 642 30.36 16.35 -4.72
N LEU A 643 29.61 15.23 -4.71
CA LEU A 643 30.17 13.89 -4.74
C LEU A 643 30.93 13.59 -6.06
N GLN A 644 30.43 14.07 -7.20
CA GLN A 644 31.16 13.96 -8.47
C GLN A 644 32.49 14.71 -8.46
N LEU A 645 32.56 15.88 -7.80
CA LEU A 645 33.80 16.64 -7.65
C LEU A 645 34.78 15.92 -6.70
N MET A 646 34.32 15.41 -5.56
CA MET A 646 35.18 14.63 -4.64
C MET A 646 35.80 13.41 -5.32
N ILE A 647 35.04 12.69 -6.16
CA ILE A 647 35.52 11.54 -6.94
C ILE A 647 36.51 11.95 -8.07
N GLN A 648 36.52 13.23 -8.46
CA GLN A 648 37.42 13.77 -9.51
C GLN A 648 38.68 14.47 -8.95
N GLU A 649 38.80 14.69 -7.64
CA GLU A 649 39.98 15.32 -7.04
C GLU A 649 41.17 14.35 -6.93
N GLU A 650 42.25 14.65 -7.65
CA GLU A 650 43.51 13.88 -7.57
C GLU A 650 44.17 14.03 -6.18
N GLY A 651 44.32 12.91 -5.47
CA GLY A 651 45.07 12.84 -4.21
C GLY A 651 44.25 12.65 -2.93
N GLN A 652 42.94 12.41 -3.02
CA GLN A 652 42.12 12.03 -1.86
C GLN A 652 42.47 10.64 -1.29
N ASP A 653 42.05 10.37 -0.05
CA ASP A 653 42.22 9.08 0.62
C ASP A 653 41.37 7.98 -0.08
N PRO A 654 41.93 6.80 -0.38
CA PRO A 654 41.18 5.68 -0.94
C PRO A 654 39.89 5.31 -0.19
N THR A 655 39.83 5.48 1.14
CA THR A 655 38.59 5.20 1.89
C THR A 655 37.50 6.23 1.62
N LEU A 656 37.86 7.50 1.50
CA LEU A 656 36.92 8.60 1.22
C LEU A 656 36.34 8.48 -0.20
N LEU A 657 37.16 8.04 -1.16
CA LEU A 657 36.71 7.75 -2.53
C LEU A 657 35.74 6.57 -2.60
N GLU A 658 35.93 5.53 -1.77
CA GLU A 658 35.02 4.38 -1.69
C GLU A 658 33.69 4.75 -1.02
N GLU A 659 33.71 5.56 0.04
CA GLU A 659 32.52 6.12 0.69
C GLU A 659 31.71 7.02 -0.27
N ALA A 660 32.36 8.00 -0.92
CA ALA A 660 31.70 8.91 -1.87
C ALA A 660 31.12 8.15 -3.08
N THR A 661 31.81 7.11 -3.57
CA THR A 661 31.31 6.21 -4.63
C THR A 661 30.07 5.45 -4.18
N SER A 662 30.05 4.94 -2.94
CA SER A 662 28.88 4.24 -2.38
C SER A 662 27.69 5.19 -2.16
N GLU A 663 27.93 6.45 -1.76
CA GLU A 663 26.86 7.42 -1.57
C GLU A 663 26.25 7.85 -2.92
N LEU A 664 27.09 8.12 -3.94
CA LEU A 664 26.62 8.45 -5.29
C LEU A 664 25.80 7.32 -5.92
N GLN A 665 26.17 6.06 -5.70
CA GLN A 665 25.38 4.89 -6.12
C GLN A 665 23.99 4.84 -5.46
N SER A 666 23.84 5.40 -4.25
CA SER A 666 22.56 5.44 -3.54
C SER A 666 21.68 6.64 -3.92
N ILE A 667 22.27 7.82 -4.18
CA ILE A 667 21.54 9.05 -4.52
C ILE A 667 21.02 9.02 -5.96
N LEU A 668 21.79 8.45 -6.90
CA LEU A 668 21.49 8.55 -8.32
C LEU A 668 20.13 7.94 -8.76
N PRO A 669 19.68 6.77 -8.26
CA PRO A 669 18.33 6.26 -8.56
C PRO A 669 17.23 7.22 -8.12
N ASP A 670 17.37 7.82 -6.93
CA ASP A 670 16.41 8.79 -6.40
C ASP A 670 16.45 10.11 -7.20
N LEU A 671 17.64 10.58 -7.59
CA LEU A 671 17.79 11.75 -8.46
C LEU A 671 17.13 11.53 -9.85
N ILE A 672 17.24 10.35 -10.44
CA ILE A 672 16.55 9.99 -11.71
C ILE A 672 15.02 9.97 -11.52
N ALA A 673 14.54 9.43 -10.41
CA ALA A 673 13.12 9.42 -10.08
C ALA A 673 12.56 10.83 -9.84
N ILE A 674 13.27 11.67 -9.08
CA ILE A 674 12.93 13.08 -8.83
C ILE A 674 12.97 13.88 -10.12
N THR A 675 13.98 13.69 -10.98
CA THR A 675 14.08 14.31 -12.31
C THR A 675 12.83 14.04 -13.16
N SER A 676 12.39 12.78 -13.20
CA SER A 676 11.21 12.34 -13.96
C SER A 676 9.89 12.87 -13.35
N LYS A 677 9.80 12.88 -12.02
CA LYS A 677 8.67 13.44 -11.24
C LYS A 677 8.55 14.97 -11.41
N LEU A 678 9.67 15.67 -11.50
CA LEU A 678 9.72 17.12 -11.72
C LEU A 678 9.40 17.47 -13.18
N GLN A 679 10.01 16.78 -14.15
CA GLN A 679 9.74 17.03 -15.57
C GLN A 679 8.26 16.84 -15.90
N SER A 680 7.62 15.79 -15.40
CA SER A 680 6.17 15.57 -15.58
C SER A 680 5.31 16.63 -14.88
N LYS A 681 5.70 17.11 -13.68
CA LYS A 681 5.02 18.21 -12.96
C LYS A 681 5.17 19.60 -13.59
N LEU A 682 6.22 19.86 -14.37
CA LEU A 682 6.45 21.15 -15.04
C LEU A 682 5.63 21.32 -16.33
N LEU A 683 5.10 20.22 -16.89
CA LEU A 683 4.17 20.27 -18.02
C LEU A 683 2.81 20.82 -17.54
N PRO A 684 2.11 21.63 -18.36
CA PRO A 684 0.75 22.03 -18.03
C PRO A 684 -0.17 20.80 -17.96
N PRO A 685 -0.99 20.64 -16.90
CA PRO A 685 -1.98 19.57 -16.85
C PRO A 685 -3.04 19.75 -17.95
N HIS A 686 -3.78 18.69 -18.25
CA HIS A 686 -4.91 18.80 -19.17
C HIS A 686 -6.00 19.73 -18.58
N PRO A 687 -6.67 20.60 -19.36
CA PRO A 687 -7.69 21.52 -18.82
C PRO A 687 -8.80 20.85 -18.03
N PHE A 688 -9.11 19.59 -18.35
CA PHE A 688 -10.11 18.76 -17.67
C PHE A 688 -9.49 17.61 -16.85
N ALA A 689 -8.21 17.70 -16.46
CA ALA A 689 -7.49 16.63 -15.77
C ALA A 689 -8.21 16.14 -14.51
N ASP A 690 -8.80 17.05 -13.73
CA ASP A 690 -9.45 16.76 -12.45
C ASP A 690 -10.92 16.29 -12.57
N HIS A 691 -11.47 16.27 -13.78
CA HIS A 691 -12.88 15.93 -13.99
C HIS A 691 -13.17 14.43 -13.85
N ARG A 692 -14.41 14.13 -13.49
CA ARG A 692 -15.03 12.81 -13.56
C ARG A 692 -15.23 12.40 -15.02
N THR A 693 -15.38 11.10 -15.28
CA THR A 693 -15.43 10.57 -16.66
C THR A 693 -16.83 10.11 -17.05
N LEU A 694 -17.22 10.40 -18.30
CA LEU A 694 -18.31 9.72 -18.98
C LEU A 694 -17.76 9.05 -20.25
N ILE A 695 -18.00 7.75 -20.41
CA ILE A 695 -17.62 6.96 -21.58
C ILE A 695 -18.88 6.58 -22.37
N GLU A 696 -19.00 7.04 -23.61
CA GLU A 696 -19.97 6.48 -24.58
C GLU A 696 -19.31 5.34 -25.35
N LEU A 697 -19.97 4.18 -25.46
CA LEU A 697 -19.54 3.06 -26.29
C LEU A 697 -20.58 2.76 -27.37
N ARG A 698 -20.16 2.68 -28.64
CA ARG A 698 -21.02 2.37 -29.79
C ARG A 698 -20.37 1.36 -30.75
N PRO A 699 -21.10 0.38 -31.30
CA PRO A 699 -20.56 -0.56 -32.27
C PRO A 699 -20.28 0.12 -33.61
N GLY A 700 -19.17 -0.26 -34.24
CA GLY A 700 -18.79 0.15 -35.59
C GLY A 700 -19.10 -0.93 -36.63
N ILE A 701 -18.22 -1.04 -37.64
CA ILE A 701 -18.28 -2.08 -38.66
C ILE A 701 -18.12 -3.46 -38.00
N GLY A 702 -19.08 -4.36 -38.21
CA GLY A 702 -19.04 -5.75 -37.70
C GLY A 702 -20.42 -6.37 -37.40
N GLY A 703 -21.50 -5.59 -37.40
CA GLY A 703 -22.85 -6.11 -37.14
C GLY A 703 -22.99 -6.63 -35.71
N VAL A 704 -23.57 -7.84 -35.54
CA VAL A 704 -23.76 -8.45 -34.21
C VAL A 704 -22.43 -8.64 -33.48
N GLU A 705 -21.35 -9.02 -34.16
CA GLU A 705 -20.03 -9.16 -33.54
C GLU A 705 -19.48 -7.82 -33.01
N ALA A 706 -19.78 -6.69 -33.67
CA ALA A 706 -19.43 -5.38 -33.13
C ALA A 706 -20.23 -5.06 -31.85
N MET A 707 -21.51 -5.47 -31.80
CA MET A 707 -22.37 -5.28 -30.61
C MET A 707 -21.92 -6.13 -29.42
N ILE A 708 -21.44 -7.36 -29.67
CA ILE A 708 -20.82 -8.24 -28.66
C ILE A 708 -19.52 -7.58 -28.17
N PHE A 709 -18.59 -7.25 -29.07
CA PHE A 709 -17.32 -6.63 -28.69
C PHE A 709 -17.48 -5.28 -27.95
N THR A 710 -18.51 -4.50 -28.27
CA THR A 710 -18.82 -3.27 -27.52
C THR A 710 -19.26 -3.60 -26.08
N SER A 711 -19.97 -4.71 -25.86
CA SER A 711 -20.29 -5.20 -24.51
C SER A 711 -19.06 -5.72 -23.77
N ASP A 712 -18.11 -6.36 -24.48
CA ASP A 712 -16.85 -6.82 -23.89
C ASP A 712 -16.00 -5.63 -23.42
N LEU A 713 -15.95 -4.54 -24.18
CA LEU A 713 -15.29 -3.29 -23.78
C LEU A 713 -15.99 -2.61 -22.58
N LEU A 714 -17.33 -2.64 -22.54
CA LEU A 714 -18.07 -2.15 -21.37
C LEU A 714 -17.72 -2.96 -20.11
N GLN A 715 -17.61 -4.29 -20.21
CA GLN A 715 -17.16 -5.15 -19.11
C GLN A 715 -15.70 -4.89 -18.73
N MET A 716 -14.82 -4.65 -19.70
CA MET A 716 -13.41 -4.30 -19.47
C MET A 716 -13.28 -2.99 -18.66
N TYR A 717 -13.97 -1.92 -19.03
CA TYR A 717 -13.95 -0.66 -18.27
C TYR A 717 -14.65 -0.78 -16.92
N THR A 718 -15.74 -1.55 -16.81
CA THR A 718 -16.41 -1.83 -15.53
C THR A 718 -15.45 -2.55 -14.57
N SER A 719 -14.76 -3.58 -15.06
CA SER A 719 -13.78 -4.36 -14.27
C SER A 719 -12.56 -3.52 -13.89
N PHE A 720 -12.08 -2.66 -14.80
CA PHE A 720 -11.04 -1.68 -14.50
C PHE A 720 -11.45 -0.70 -13.40
N CYS A 721 -12.70 -0.20 -13.40
CA CYS A 721 -13.20 0.64 -12.32
C CYS A 721 -13.26 -0.13 -10.98
N MET A 722 -13.76 -1.37 -10.98
CA MET A 722 -13.77 -2.22 -9.78
C MET A 722 -12.36 -2.47 -9.20
N LEU A 723 -11.38 -2.78 -10.05
CA LEU A 723 -9.99 -3.02 -9.65
C LEU A 723 -9.31 -1.77 -9.06
N ASN A 724 -9.66 -0.57 -9.56
CA ASN A 724 -9.20 0.70 -9.00
C ASN A 724 -10.10 1.23 -7.86
N ARG A 725 -11.11 0.46 -7.44
CA ARG A 725 -12.15 0.84 -6.44
C ARG A 725 -12.99 2.07 -6.82
N TRP A 726 -12.95 2.51 -8.08
CA TRP A 726 -13.66 3.68 -8.59
C TRP A 726 -15.17 3.45 -8.64
N LYS A 727 -15.92 4.36 -8.02
CA LYS A 727 -17.38 4.40 -8.07
C LYS A 727 -17.83 4.66 -9.51
N HIS A 728 -18.70 3.81 -10.05
CA HIS A 728 -19.18 3.91 -11.42
C HIS A 728 -20.66 3.52 -11.53
N SER A 729 -21.34 4.03 -12.56
CA SER A 729 -22.73 3.71 -12.85
C SER A 729 -23.00 3.68 -14.36
N ILE A 730 -23.81 2.73 -14.81
CA ILE A 730 -24.24 2.63 -16.21
C ILE A 730 -25.50 3.50 -16.36
N ILE A 731 -25.36 4.68 -16.97
CA ILE A 731 -26.46 5.63 -17.20
C ILE A 731 -27.44 5.08 -18.23
N SER A 732 -26.93 4.49 -19.31
CA SER A 732 -27.71 3.93 -20.41
C SER A 732 -27.06 2.66 -20.94
N LYS A 733 -27.89 1.69 -21.35
CA LYS A 733 -27.44 0.46 -22.01
C LYS A 733 -28.55 -0.09 -22.91
N THR A 734 -28.42 0.15 -24.21
CA THR A 734 -29.36 -0.35 -25.22
C THR A 734 -28.85 -1.67 -25.76
N VAL A 735 -29.60 -2.75 -25.54
CA VAL A 735 -29.32 -4.09 -26.08
C VAL A 735 -30.01 -4.30 -27.43
N ASN A 736 -29.44 -5.15 -28.28
CA ASN A 736 -30.06 -5.54 -29.54
C ASN A 736 -31.26 -6.48 -29.34
N GLN A 737 -32.02 -6.74 -30.42
CA GLN A 737 -33.22 -7.57 -30.39
C GLN A 737 -33.00 -9.05 -29.97
N GLN A 738 -31.75 -9.51 -29.97
CA GLN A 738 -31.37 -10.87 -29.56
C GLN A 738 -30.83 -10.92 -28.11
N GLY A 739 -30.64 -9.78 -27.46
CA GLY A 739 -30.05 -9.67 -26.12
C GLY A 739 -28.55 -10.00 -26.02
N ASN A 740 -27.89 -10.36 -27.12
CA ASN A 740 -26.51 -10.86 -27.14
C ASN A 740 -25.44 -9.78 -27.31
N GLY A 741 -25.81 -8.53 -27.63
CA GLY A 741 -24.86 -7.42 -27.76
C GLY A 741 -25.53 -6.06 -27.55
N ILE A 742 -24.72 -5.02 -27.34
CA ILE A 742 -25.21 -3.65 -27.14
C ILE A 742 -25.09 -2.80 -28.41
N THR A 743 -26.10 -1.97 -28.65
CA THR A 743 -26.09 -0.94 -29.69
C THR A 743 -25.59 0.41 -29.17
N GLU A 744 -25.65 0.63 -27.85
CA GLU A 744 -25.13 1.80 -27.16
C GLU A 744 -24.97 1.50 -25.67
N ALA A 745 -23.93 2.03 -25.04
CA ALA A 745 -23.86 2.16 -23.58
C ALA A 745 -23.19 3.46 -23.16
N ILE A 746 -23.57 3.97 -21.99
CA ILE A 746 -22.99 5.15 -21.35
C ILE A 746 -22.61 4.76 -19.92
N LEU A 747 -21.31 4.84 -19.61
CA LEU A 747 -20.73 4.56 -18.30
C LEU A 747 -20.23 5.87 -17.69
N SER A 748 -20.77 6.26 -16.53
CA SER A 748 -20.27 7.35 -15.70
C SER A 748 -19.35 6.79 -14.62
N ILE A 749 -18.26 7.50 -14.35
CA ILE A 749 -17.24 7.15 -13.35
C ILE A 749 -17.11 8.35 -12.43
N ASP A 750 -17.63 8.19 -11.22
CA ASP A 750 -17.88 9.22 -10.21
C ASP A 750 -16.64 9.44 -9.32
N GLU A 751 -15.48 9.52 -9.96
CA GLU A 751 -14.15 9.56 -9.33
C GLU A 751 -13.39 10.82 -9.80
N PRO A 752 -12.85 11.66 -8.89
CA PRO A 752 -11.99 12.79 -9.24
C PRO A 752 -10.79 12.37 -10.09
N SER A 753 -10.41 13.22 -11.03
CA SER A 753 -9.28 13.01 -11.95
C SER A 753 -9.29 11.72 -12.80
N SER A 754 -10.40 10.97 -12.82
CA SER A 754 -10.54 9.77 -13.67
C SER A 754 -10.39 10.09 -15.16
N TYR A 755 -10.74 11.31 -15.58
CA TYR A 755 -10.63 11.74 -16.97
C TYR A 755 -9.17 11.82 -17.46
N ASP A 756 -8.20 12.20 -16.61
CA ASP A 756 -6.79 12.21 -17.01
C ASP A 756 -6.30 10.81 -17.41
N THR A 757 -6.75 9.79 -16.68
CA THR A 757 -6.38 8.39 -16.94
C THR A 757 -7.13 7.82 -18.13
N LEU A 758 -8.43 8.11 -18.27
CA LEU A 758 -9.28 7.46 -19.27
C LEU A 758 -9.36 8.18 -20.62
N ARG A 759 -8.90 9.44 -20.76
CA ARG A 759 -8.88 10.13 -22.09
C ARG A 759 -8.12 9.36 -23.16
N PHE A 760 -7.14 8.54 -22.76
CA PHE A 760 -6.35 7.69 -23.65
C PHE A 760 -7.15 6.52 -24.26
N GLU A 761 -8.37 6.26 -23.80
CA GLU A 761 -9.27 5.24 -24.33
C GLU A 761 -10.24 5.78 -25.40
N SER A 762 -10.19 7.07 -25.74
CA SER A 762 -11.01 7.63 -26.83
C SER A 762 -10.46 7.25 -28.20
N GLY A 763 -11.32 6.69 -29.07
CA GLY A 763 -11.01 6.32 -30.46
C GLY A 763 -11.71 5.04 -30.93
N VAL A 764 -11.23 4.47 -32.04
CA VAL A 764 -11.75 3.21 -32.58
C VAL A 764 -10.95 2.02 -32.04
N HIS A 765 -11.64 1.10 -31.36
CA HIS A 765 -11.11 -0.19 -30.91
C HIS A 765 -11.45 -1.26 -31.97
N ARG A 766 -10.48 -2.09 -32.37
CA ARG A 766 -10.66 -3.11 -33.41
C ARG A 766 -10.43 -4.52 -32.87
N VAL A 767 -11.39 -5.41 -33.02
CA VAL A 767 -11.25 -6.83 -32.63
C VAL A 767 -10.97 -7.73 -33.83
N GLN A 768 -10.14 -8.75 -33.63
CA GLN A 768 -9.90 -9.85 -34.55
C GLN A 768 -10.02 -11.18 -33.79
N ARG A 769 -11.16 -11.85 -33.95
CA ARG A 769 -11.45 -13.18 -33.39
C ARG A 769 -12.36 -13.98 -34.31
N ILE A 770 -12.63 -15.24 -33.96
CA ILE A 770 -13.73 -16.01 -34.52
C ILE A 770 -15.00 -15.62 -33.73
N PRO A 771 -16.03 -15.04 -34.36
CA PRO A 771 -17.29 -14.72 -33.68
C PRO A 771 -18.02 -15.97 -33.19
N GLU A 772 -18.76 -15.85 -32.09
CA GLU A 772 -19.71 -16.89 -31.66
C GLU A 772 -20.81 -17.15 -32.71
N THR A 773 -21.07 -16.16 -33.57
CA THR A 773 -22.05 -16.22 -34.66
C THR A 773 -21.51 -16.83 -35.97
N GLU A 774 -20.24 -17.28 -36.02
CA GLU A 774 -19.57 -17.75 -37.23
C GLU A 774 -19.33 -19.27 -37.23
N SER A 775 -20.22 -20.03 -37.84
CA SER A 775 -20.15 -21.51 -37.88
C SER A 775 -18.93 -22.07 -38.64
N LYS A 776 -18.22 -21.28 -39.45
CA LYS A 776 -17.09 -21.75 -40.27
C LYS A 776 -15.71 -21.51 -39.63
N GLY A 777 -15.65 -21.05 -38.39
CA GLY A 777 -14.38 -20.83 -37.69
C GLY A 777 -13.49 -19.75 -38.31
N ARG A 778 -14.06 -18.83 -39.11
CA ARG A 778 -13.31 -17.79 -39.80
C ARG A 778 -13.05 -16.62 -38.86
N VAL A 779 -11.79 -16.17 -38.77
CA VAL A 779 -11.46 -14.92 -38.10
C VAL A 779 -12.12 -13.76 -38.85
N GLN A 780 -13.02 -13.04 -38.19
CA GLN A 780 -13.60 -11.79 -38.69
C GLN A 780 -12.83 -10.60 -38.11
N THR A 781 -13.17 -9.38 -38.55
CA THR A 781 -12.56 -8.15 -38.03
C THR A 781 -13.61 -7.08 -37.88
N SER A 782 -13.87 -6.70 -36.64
CA SER A 782 -14.94 -5.80 -36.23
C SER A 782 -14.38 -4.62 -35.44
N THR A 783 -15.20 -3.59 -35.24
CA THR A 783 -14.81 -2.33 -34.61
C THR A 783 -15.88 -1.85 -33.63
N ALA A 784 -15.45 -1.09 -32.62
CA ALA A 784 -16.29 -0.34 -31.70
C ALA A 784 -15.66 1.05 -31.49
N ALA A 785 -16.49 2.07 -31.39
CA ALA A 785 -16.10 3.42 -30.99
C ALA A 785 -16.21 3.56 -29.48
N VAL A 786 -15.21 4.19 -28.88
CA VAL A 786 -15.20 4.64 -27.49
C VAL A 786 -14.97 6.15 -27.52
N VAL A 787 -15.86 6.91 -26.87
CA VAL A 787 -15.78 8.37 -26.75
C VAL A 787 -15.66 8.70 -25.27
N VAL A 788 -14.73 9.57 -24.89
CA VAL A 788 -14.42 9.86 -23.48
C VAL A 788 -14.57 11.35 -23.21
N LEU A 789 -15.58 11.70 -22.42
CA LEU A 789 -15.96 13.07 -22.11
C LEU A 789 -15.68 13.40 -20.64
N PRO A 790 -15.21 14.62 -20.33
CA PRO A 790 -15.16 15.09 -18.96
C PRO A 790 -16.58 15.46 -18.52
N GLN A 791 -17.00 14.97 -17.35
CA GLN A 791 -18.25 15.42 -16.75
C GLN A 791 -18.04 16.84 -16.21
N MET A 792 -18.66 17.82 -16.86
CA MET A 792 -18.83 19.16 -16.29
C MET A 792 -19.81 19.07 -15.12
N SER A 793 -19.62 19.87 -14.07
CA SER A 793 -20.70 20.14 -13.12
C SER A 793 -21.69 21.10 -13.75
N GLU A 794 -22.99 20.99 -13.41
CA GLU A 794 -24.07 21.84 -13.91
C GLU A 794 -24.06 23.25 -13.27
N SER A 795 -22.86 23.74 -12.95
CA SER A 795 -22.57 25.00 -12.24
C SER A 795 -22.70 26.22 -13.16
N GLY A 796 -23.89 26.41 -13.72
CA GLY A 796 -24.22 27.55 -14.59
C GLY A 796 -25.58 27.43 -15.29
N ALA A 797 -26.11 26.22 -15.46
CA ALA A 797 -27.46 25.99 -15.96
C ALA A 797 -28.45 25.99 -14.79
N SER A 798 -28.94 27.17 -14.40
CA SER A 798 -30.05 27.27 -13.45
C SER A 798 -31.30 26.61 -14.05
N GLU A 799 -31.77 25.50 -13.46
CA GLU A 799 -33.02 24.84 -13.87
C GLU A 799 -34.25 25.77 -13.72
N ASP A 800 -34.11 26.84 -12.91
CA ASP A 800 -35.03 27.96 -12.80
C ASP A 800 -35.11 28.80 -14.09
N ALA A 801 -35.74 28.24 -15.13
CA ALA A 801 -36.08 28.95 -16.36
C ALA A 801 -36.92 30.23 -16.12
N ASP A 802 -37.57 30.34 -14.95
CA ASP A 802 -38.32 31.51 -14.48
C ASP A 802 -37.46 32.61 -13.83
N GLU A 803 -36.16 32.41 -13.59
CA GLU A 803 -35.30 33.42 -12.94
C GLU A 803 -34.37 34.18 -13.92
N ARG A 804 -34.28 33.79 -15.21
CA ARG A 804 -33.42 34.48 -16.20
C ARG A 804 -33.64 36.00 -16.17
N ALA A 805 -32.63 36.73 -15.71
CA ALA A 805 -32.58 38.18 -15.72
C ALA A 805 -32.19 38.69 -17.11
N PHE A 806 -32.85 39.77 -17.55
CA PHE A 806 -32.54 40.45 -18.80
C PHE A 806 -31.73 41.71 -18.51
N ALA A 807 -30.64 41.94 -19.23
CA ALA A 807 -29.88 43.17 -19.13
C ALA A 807 -30.66 44.37 -19.69
N GLN A 808 -30.31 45.58 -19.23
CA GLN A 808 -31.07 46.80 -19.51
C GLN A 808 -31.00 47.18 -21.00
N GLY A 809 -32.01 46.77 -21.76
CA GLY A 809 -32.17 47.07 -23.19
C GLY A 809 -32.39 45.85 -24.09
N GLU A 810 -32.20 44.62 -23.58
CA GLU A 810 -32.30 43.39 -24.39
C GLU A 810 -33.69 43.09 -24.94
N VAL A 811 -34.75 43.53 -24.25
CA VAL A 811 -36.15 43.25 -24.61
C VAL A 811 -36.90 44.55 -24.91
N ARG A 812 -37.25 44.77 -26.18
CA ARG A 812 -38.21 45.81 -26.58
C ARG A 812 -39.63 45.36 -26.22
N ILE A 813 -40.42 46.28 -25.66
CA ILE A 813 -41.81 46.04 -25.24
C ILE A 813 -42.74 46.92 -26.07
N ASP A 814 -43.42 46.31 -27.04
CA ASP A 814 -44.37 46.97 -27.93
C ASP A 814 -45.80 46.72 -27.42
N VAL A 815 -46.56 47.78 -27.10
CA VAL A 815 -47.93 47.70 -26.59
C VAL A 815 -48.92 48.00 -27.71
N MET A 816 -50.05 47.29 -27.76
CA MET A 816 -51.06 47.45 -28.82
C MET A 816 -52.48 47.10 -28.35
N ARG A 817 -53.47 47.43 -29.18
CA ARG A 817 -54.87 47.02 -28.97
C ARG A 817 -55.04 45.55 -29.33
N ALA A 818 -55.86 44.84 -28.56
CA ALA A 818 -56.17 43.44 -28.82
C ALA A 818 -57.07 43.29 -30.04
N SER A 819 -56.93 42.17 -30.76
CA SER A 819 -57.72 41.85 -31.95
C SER A 819 -58.62 40.63 -31.70
N GLY A 820 -59.93 40.81 -31.87
CA GLY A 820 -60.92 39.75 -31.68
C GLY A 820 -62.35 40.26 -31.45
N LYS A 821 -63.26 39.35 -31.10
CA LYS A 821 -64.66 39.69 -30.75
C LYS A 821 -64.70 40.37 -29.37
N GLY A 822 -64.89 41.68 -29.34
CA GLY A 822 -65.02 42.47 -28.12
C GLY A 822 -65.90 43.70 -28.28
N GLY A 823 -66.40 44.22 -27.15
CA GLY A 823 -67.09 45.51 -27.10
C GLY A 823 -66.12 46.70 -27.09
N GLN A 824 -66.63 47.89 -26.77
CA GLN A 824 -65.90 49.17 -26.76
C GLN A 824 -64.52 49.12 -26.08
N HIS A 825 -64.38 48.35 -24.99
CA HIS A 825 -63.12 48.14 -24.26
C HIS A 825 -61.99 47.56 -25.12
N VAL A 826 -62.27 46.74 -26.14
CA VAL A 826 -61.22 46.19 -27.03
C VAL A 826 -60.76 47.22 -28.07
N ASN A 827 -61.66 48.10 -28.51
CA ASN A 827 -61.34 49.16 -29.48
C ASN A 827 -60.58 50.34 -28.86
N THR A 828 -60.65 50.50 -27.53
CA THR A 828 -60.11 51.65 -26.78
C THR A 828 -58.92 51.31 -25.89
N THR A 829 -58.81 50.08 -25.38
CA THR A 829 -57.78 49.70 -24.38
C THR A 829 -56.62 48.94 -25.01
N GLU A 830 -55.39 49.36 -24.70
CA GLU A 830 -54.16 48.80 -25.28
C GLU A 830 -53.64 47.63 -24.41
N SER A 831 -54.44 46.57 -24.35
CA SER A 831 -54.21 45.43 -23.45
C SER A 831 -53.29 44.33 -24.01
N ALA A 832 -52.97 44.34 -25.31
CA ALA A 832 -52.09 43.36 -25.94
C ALA A 832 -50.63 43.80 -25.85
N VAL A 833 -49.74 42.83 -25.63
CA VAL A 833 -48.30 43.08 -25.45
C VAL A 833 -47.49 42.18 -26.36
N ARG A 834 -46.51 42.77 -27.05
CA ARG A 834 -45.48 42.08 -27.82
C ARG A 834 -44.11 42.38 -27.22
N LEU A 835 -43.32 41.33 -27.03
CA LEU A 835 -41.91 41.42 -26.66
C LEU A 835 -41.06 41.05 -27.86
N THR A 836 -39.95 41.75 -28.05
CA THR A 836 -38.88 41.38 -28.99
C THR A 836 -37.57 41.32 -28.23
N HIS A 837 -36.97 40.14 -28.12
CA HIS A 837 -35.59 40.01 -27.62
C HIS A 837 -34.64 40.38 -28.76
N ILE A 838 -33.91 41.48 -28.62
CA ILE A 838 -33.08 42.06 -29.68
C ILE A 838 -31.91 41.13 -30.06
N PRO A 839 -31.15 40.53 -29.12
CA PRO A 839 -30.01 39.67 -29.46
C PRO A 839 -30.36 38.40 -30.25
N SER A 840 -31.51 37.77 -29.98
CA SER A 840 -31.91 36.52 -30.68
C SER A 840 -33.02 36.70 -31.73
N GLY A 841 -33.55 37.90 -31.89
CA GLY A 841 -34.65 38.20 -32.80
C GLY A 841 -36.01 37.58 -32.42
N ILE A 842 -36.12 36.87 -31.30
CA ILE A 842 -37.35 36.16 -30.91
C ILE A 842 -38.46 37.17 -30.54
N VAL A 843 -39.60 37.05 -31.24
CA VAL A 843 -40.82 37.83 -30.98
C VAL A 843 -41.89 36.96 -30.33
N VAL A 844 -42.50 37.47 -29.27
CA VAL A 844 -43.63 36.85 -28.54
C VAL A 844 -44.74 37.88 -28.42
N SER A 845 -46.01 37.51 -28.62
CA SER A 845 -47.15 38.43 -28.45
C SER A 845 -48.36 37.74 -27.82
N ILE A 846 -48.93 38.35 -26.78
CA ILE A 846 -50.02 37.80 -25.96
C ILE A 846 -51.13 38.84 -25.79
N GLN A 847 -52.38 38.39 -25.85
CA GLN A 847 -53.57 39.26 -25.77
C GLN A 847 -54.76 38.65 -25.00
N ASP A 848 -54.56 37.51 -24.33
CA ASP A 848 -55.65 36.67 -23.81
C ASP A 848 -56.39 37.31 -22.62
N GLU A 849 -55.67 38.04 -21.77
CA GLU A 849 -56.23 38.71 -20.60
C GLU A 849 -56.71 40.12 -20.95
N ARG A 850 -57.71 40.62 -20.22
CA ARG A 850 -58.13 42.04 -20.30
C ARG A 850 -57.10 43.00 -19.69
N SER A 851 -56.10 42.49 -18.96
CA SER A 851 -55.08 43.28 -18.26
C SER A 851 -53.73 43.20 -18.96
N GLN A 852 -53.21 44.36 -19.38
CA GLN A 852 -51.90 44.54 -19.98
C GLN A 852 -50.77 43.92 -19.11
N HIS A 853 -50.81 44.11 -17.78
CA HIS A 853 -49.80 43.59 -16.86
C HIS A 853 -49.76 42.05 -16.85
N LYS A 854 -50.92 41.39 -16.92
CA LYS A 854 -50.99 39.92 -17.01
C LYS A 854 -50.48 39.40 -18.36
N ASN A 855 -50.85 40.07 -19.47
CA ASN A 855 -50.33 39.70 -20.79
C ASN A 855 -48.81 39.94 -20.90
N LYS A 856 -48.29 41.01 -20.29
CA LYS A 856 -46.84 41.27 -20.16
C LYS A 856 -46.14 40.13 -19.41
N ALA A 857 -46.67 39.71 -18.25
CA ALA A 857 -46.12 38.60 -17.48
C ALA A 857 -46.09 37.29 -18.28
N LYS A 858 -47.22 36.86 -18.86
CA LYS A 858 -47.30 35.66 -19.73
C LYS A 858 -46.32 35.73 -20.90
N ALA A 859 -46.17 36.89 -21.53
CA ALA A 859 -45.24 37.08 -22.64
C ALA A 859 -43.77 36.92 -22.20
N PHE A 860 -43.40 37.36 -20.99
CA PHE A 860 -42.05 37.16 -20.44
C PHE A 860 -41.77 35.69 -20.12
N THR A 861 -42.72 34.96 -19.52
CA THR A 861 -42.59 33.50 -19.29
C THR A 861 -42.37 32.75 -20.60
N ILE A 862 -43.16 33.04 -21.64
CA ILE A 862 -43.03 32.40 -22.96
C ILE A 862 -41.73 32.80 -23.67
N LEU A 863 -41.25 34.04 -23.47
CA LEU A 863 -39.96 34.48 -24.01
C LEU A 863 -38.78 33.76 -23.33
N ARG A 864 -38.80 33.61 -22.00
CA ARG A 864 -37.81 32.85 -21.24
C ARG A 864 -37.75 31.39 -21.67
N ALA A 865 -38.90 30.72 -21.75
CA ALA A 865 -38.97 29.32 -22.21
C ALA A 865 -38.39 29.13 -23.62
N ARG A 866 -38.63 30.07 -24.55
CA ARG A 866 -38.04 30.04 -25.90
C ARG A 866 -36.54 30.30 -25.94
N LEU A 867 -36.00 31.07 -24.99
CA LEU A 867 -34.56 31.32 -24.88
C LEU A 867 -33.84 30.14 -24.23
N ALA A 868 -34.42 29.55 -23.18
CA ALA A 868 -33.91 28.33 -22.57
C ALA A 868 -33.84 27.17 -23.59
N GLU A 869 -34.86 27.00 -24.43
CA GLU A 869 -34.86 26.00 -25.50
C GLU A 869 -33.79 26.29 -26.59
N LEU A 870 -33.56 27.57 -26.94
CA LEU A 870 -32.52 27.94 -27.90
C LEU A 870 -31.12 27.64 -27.34
N ASP A 871 -30.87 28.00 -26.09
CA ASP A 871 -29.58 27.78 -25.43
C ASP A 871 -29.34 26.27 -25.20
N ARG A 872 -30.38 25.49 -24.87
CA ARG A 872 -30.34 24.02 -24.81
C ARG A 872 -29.94 23.43 -26.16
N LEU A 873 -30.60 23.83 -27.25
CA LEU A 873 -30.28 23.35 -28.60
C LEU A 873 -28.87 23.75 -29.06
N ALA A 874 -28.38 24.92 -28.66
CA ALA A 874 -27.01 25.36 -28.93
C ALA A 874 -25.99 24.49 -28.18
N HIS A 875 -26.21 24.23 -26.89
CA HIS A 875 -25.33 23.38 -26.09
C HIS A 875 -25.35 21.91 -26.56
N GLU A 876 -26.53 21.37 -26.90
CA GLU A 876 -26.67 20.04 -27.51
C GLU A 876 -25.94 19.95 -28.86
N ALA A 877 -25.93 21.03 -29.66
CA ALA A 877 -25.18 21.09 -30.90
C ALA A 877 -23.66 21.11 -30.67
N GLU A 878 -23.19 21.86 -29.67
CA GLU A 878 -21.77 21.93 -29.28
C GLU A 878 -21.26 20.56 -28.79
N GLU A 879 -21.98 19.93 -27.85
CA GLU A 879 -21.65 18.59 -27.34
C GLU A 879 -21.74 17.49 -28.41
N ARG A 880 -22.62 17.65 -29.40
CA ARG A 880 -22.69 16.77 -30.57
C ARG A 880 -21.46 16.92 -31.48
N ASP A 881 -20.96 18.14 -31.68
CA ASP A 881 -19.78 18.37 -32.52
C ASP A 881 -18.47 18.00 -31.80
N LYS A 882 -18.32 18.23 -30.48
CA LYS A 882 -17.21 17.71 -29.65
C LYS A 882 -17.11 16.17 -29.74
N ARG A 883 -18.23 15.46 -29.62
CA ARG A 883 -18.27 13.99 -29.76
C ARG A 883 -17.85 13.53 -31.16
N LYS A 884 -18.21 14.29 -32.21
CA LYS A 884 -17.84 14.01 -33.60
C LYS A 884 -16.36 14.31 -33.90
N GLU A 885 -15.74 15.23 -33.17
CA GLU A 885 -14.30 15.51 -33.28
C GLU A 885 -13.47 14.34 -32.71
N GLN A 886 -13.86 13.79 -31.55
CA GLN A 886 -13.16 12.64 -30.97
C GLN A 886 -13.23 11.36 -31.83
N VAL A 887 -14.40 11.07 -32.43
CA VAL A 887 -14.59 9.92 -33.32
C VAL A 887 -15.34 10.36 -34.57
N SER A 888 -14.58 10.81 -35.57
CA SER A 888 -15.09 11.26 -36.87
C SER A 888 -15.56 10.13 -37.79
N SER A 889 -15.09 8.90 -37.53
CA SER A 889 -15.27 7.70 -38.35
C SER A 889 -15.18 6.44 -37.47
N THR A 890 -15.83 5.35 -37.90
CA THR A 890 -15.75 4.03 -37.24
C THR A 890 -15.13 2.96 -38.15
N ASP A 891 -14.37 3.38 -39.18
CA ASP A 891 -13.74 2.44 -40.11
C ASP A 891 -12.49 1.75 -39.52
N ARG A 892 -12.14 0.62 -40.12
CA ARG A 892 -11.03 -0.27 -39.76
C ARG A 892 -9.65 0.36 -39.95
N SER A 893 -9.55 1.48 -40.68
CA SER A 893 -8.34 2.29 -40.80
C SER A 893 -7.98 2.96 -39.47
N ASP A 894 -8.97 3.56 -38.82
CA ASP A 894 -8.81 4.64 -37.81
C ASP A 894 -8.65 4.10 -36.38
N LYS A 895 -8.35 2.80 -36.28
CA LYS A 895 -8.05 2.06 -35.04
C LYS A 895 -6.98 2.79 -34.20
N ILE A 896 -7.27 3.06 -32.93
CA ILE A 896 -6.24 3.31 -31.93
C ILE A 896 -5.64 2.01 -31.42
N ARG A 897 -6.44 0.93 -31.30
CA ARG A 897 -6.02 -0.33 -30.70
C ARG A 897 -6.57 -1.55 -31.44
N THR A 898 -5.78 -2.62 -31.53
CA THR A 898 -6.20 -3.92 -32.07
C THR A 898 -6.11 -5.02 -31.01
N TYR A 899 -7.22 -5.72 -30.79
CA TYR A 899 -7.39 -6.87 -29.91
C TYR A 899 -7.39 -8.14 -30.78
N ASN A 900 -6.26 -8.85 -30.85
CA ASN A 900 -6.08 -10.04 -31.69
C ASN A 900 -6.07 -11.31 -30.84
N PHE A 901 -7.22 -11.98 -30.76
CA PHE A 901 -7.40 -13.20 -29.98
C PHE A 901 -6.55 -14.38 -30.51
N PRO A 902 -6.48 -14.68 -31.83
CA PRO A 902 -5.64 -15.76 -32.35
C PRO A 902 -4.15 -15.65 -32.07
N GLN A 903 -3.65 -14.45 -31.77
CA GLN A 903 -2.24 -14.20 -31.41
C GLN A 903 -2.03 -13.86 -29.93
N ASN A 904 -3.10 -13.95 -29.10
CA ASN A 904 -3.13 -13.50 -27.71
C ASN A 904 -2.42 -12.14 -27.52
N ARG A 905 -2.77 -11.13 -28.32
CA ARG A 905 -2.07 -9.84 -28.32
C ARG A 905 -3.02 -8.66 -28.44
N VAL A 906 -2.81 -7.67 -27.58
CA VAL A 906 -3.36 -6.32 -27.73
C VAL A 906 -2.23 -5.40 -28.19
N THR A 907 -2.45 -4.66 -29.27
CA THR A 907 -1.49 -3.69 -29.83
C THR A 907 -2.15 -2.32 -29.90
N ASP A 908 -1.56 -1.32 -29.25
CA ASP A 908 -1.93 0.08 -29.46
C ASP A 908 -1.09 0.63 -30.63
N HIS A 909 -1.72 1.39 -31.53
CA HIS A 909 -1.10 1.84 -32.77
C HIS A 909 -0.53 3.26 -32.68
N ARG A 910 -0.76 3.96 -31.55
CA ARG A 910 -0.26 5.32 -31.32
C ARG A 910 1.21 5.34 -30.93
N VAL A 911 1.65 4.37 -30.13
CA VAL A 911 3.04 4.21 -29.67
C VAL A 911 3.68 3.03 -30.40
N SER A 912 4.76 3.29 -31.14
CA SER A 912 5.47 2.26 -31.90
C SER A 912 6.01 1.16 -30.98
N GLY A 913 5.63 -0.09 -31.24
CA GLY A 913 6.06 -1.25 -30.45
C GLY A 913 5.20 -1.57 -29.22
N LEU A 914 4.21 -0.75 -28.85
CA LEU A 914 3.34 -1.01 -27.70
C LEU A 914 2.43 -2.22 -27.94
N SER A 915 2.80 -3.38 -27.41
CA SER A 915 2.06 -4.63 -27.55
C SER A 915 2.15 -5.51 -26.31
N VAL A 916 0.99 -5.91 -25.79
CA VAL A 916 0.83 -6.76 -24.60
C VAL A 916 0.34 -8.14 -25.04
N HIS A 917 1.06 -9.19 -24.63
CA HIS A 917 0.78 -10.59 -24.97
C HIS A 917 -0.08 -11.30 -23.92
N ASP A 918 -1.15 -10.62 -23.48
CA ASP A 918 -2.05 -11.05 -22.41
C ASP A 918 -3.43 -10.42 -22.65
N ILE A 919 -4.19 -10.95 -23.63
CA ILE A 919 -5.49 -10.38 -24.00
C ILE A 919 -6.52 -10.57 -22.89
N GLU A 920 -6.46 -11.67 -22.14
CA GLU A 920 -7.38 -11.95 -21.05
C GLU A 920 -7.16 -10.97 -19.90
N GLY A 921 -5.92 -10.77 -19.45
CA GLY A 921 -5.59 -9.77 -18.44
C GLY A 921 -5.90 -8.33 -18.87
N VAL A 922 -5.87 -8.00 -20.17
CA VAL A 922 -6.36 -6.70 -20.65
C VAL A 922 -7.89 -6.63 -20.59
N MET A 923 -8.62 -7.65 -21.07
CA MET A 923 -10.08 -7.66 -21.08
C MET A 923 -10.71 -7.72 -19.67
N ARG A 924 -10.00 -8.29 -18.67
CA ARG A 924 -10.37 -8.22 -17.24
C ARG A 924 -9.95 -6.90 -16.56
N GLY A 925 -9.28 -6.00 -17.28
CA GLY A 925 -8.82 -4.69 -16.77
C GLY A 925 -7.45 -4.69 -16.08
N GLU A 926 -6.99 -5.83 -15.54
CA GLU A 926 -5.73 -5.99 -14.79
C GLU A 926 -4.48 -5.42 -15.50
N ARG A 927 -4.41 -5.58 -16.82
CA ARG A 927 -3.27 -5.13 -17.64
C ARG A 927 -3.51 -3.78 -18.32
N LEU A 928 -4.72 -3.24 -18.26
CA LEU A 928 -5.10 -2.03 -19.00
C LEU A 928 -4.33 -0.80 -18.49
N ALA A 929 -4.12 -0.70 -17.18
CA ALA A 929 -3.33 0.38 -16.55
C ALA A 929 -1.94 0.54 -17.18
N GLY A 930 -1.22 -0.58 -17.39
CA GLY A 930 0.11 -0.57 -17.99
C GLY A 930 0.15 -0.15 -19.48
N ILE A 931 -0.98 -0.22 -20.20
CA ILE A 931 -1.09 0.34 -21.55
C ILE A 931 -1.30 1.86 -21.46
N ILE A 932 -2.17 2.31 -20.53
CA ILE A 932 -2.48 3.72 -20.30
C ILE A 932 -1.24 4.49 -19.81
N ASP A 933 -0.45 3.93 -18.89
CA ASP A 933 0.75 4.60 -18.36
C ASP A 933 1.82 4.83 -19.44
N VAL A 934 2.02 3.89 -20.37
CA VAL A 934 2.94 4.08 -21.51
C VAL A 934 2.42 5.16 -22.48
N LEU A 935 1.10 5.26 -22.68
CA LEU A 935 0.47 6.32 -23.48
C LEU A 935 0.61 7.70 -22.80
N ARG A 936 0.46 7.75 -21.47
CA ARG A 936 0.68 8.95 -20.64
C ARG A 936 2.15 9.40 -20.70
N GLU A 937 3.10 8.48 -20.62
CA GLU A 937 4.52 8.76 -20.80
C GLU A 937 4.86 9.33 -22.18
N ASP A 938 4.32 8.75 -23.26
CA ASP A 938 4.57 9.21 -24.63
C ASP A 938 3.97 10.60 -24.87
N GLU A 939 2.74 10.84 -24.39
CA GLU A 939 2.14 12.18 -24.43
C GLU A 939 2.98 13.20 -23.64
N GLY A 940 3.49 12.83 -22.47
CA GLY A 940 4.40 13.65 -21.68
C GLY A 940 5.70 13.98 -22.41
N LYS A 941 6.33 13.00 -23.05
CA LYS A 941 7.55 13.18 -23.85
C LYS A 941 7.30 14.11 -25.05
N ARG A 942 6.17 13.95 -25.75
CA ARG A 942 5.76 14.84 -26.85
C ARG A 942 5.50 16.27 -26.38
N LYS A 943 4.66 16.45 -25.35
CA LYS A 943 4.37 17.77 -24.75
C LYS A 943 5.62 18.46 -24.22
N SER A 944 6.54 17.71 -23.61
CA SER A 944 7.83 18.25 -23.17
C SER A 944 8.67 18.78 -24.33
N LYS A 945 8.66 18.13 -25.50
CA LYS A 945 9.36 18.63 -26.69
C LYS A 945 8.67 19.87 -27.27
N GLU A 946 7.34 19.86 -27.37
CA GLU A 946 6.55 20.97 -27.89
C GLU A 946 6.74 22.24 -27.03
N LEU A 947 6.70 22.10 -25.70
CA LEU A 947 6.96 23.18 -24.74
C LEU A 947 8.41 23.69 -24.80
N LEU A 948 9.40 22.81 -25.02
CA LEU A 948 10.79 23.21 -25.20
C LEU A 948 10.98 24.04 -26.49
N GLU A 949 10.40 23.59 -27.60
CA GLU A 949 10.43 24.37 -28.85
C GLU A 949 9.70 25.71 -28.71
N GLU A 950 8.62 25.79 -27.93
CA GLU A 950 7.92 27.04 -27.64
C GLU A 950 8.76 28.00 -26.80
N LEU A 951 9.33 27.54 -25.69
CA LEU A 951 10.21 28.34 -24.83
C LEU A 951 11.46 28.83 -25.59
N GLU A 952 12.05 28.00 -26.45
CA GLU A 952 13.13 28.44 -27.34
C GLU A 952 12.67 29.53 -28.33
N ARG A 953 11.48 29.42 -28.92
CA ARG A 953 10.93 30.44 -29.82
C ARG A 953 10.64 31.74 -29.09
N GLU A 954 10.26 31.69 -27.81
CA GLU A 954 10.14 32.90 -26.98
C GLU A 954 11.49 33.52 -26.62
N GLN A 955 12.47 32.71 -26.20
CA GLN A 955 13.83 33.16 -25.92
C GLN A 955 14.52 33.77 -27.15
N LYS A 956 14.13 33.34 -28.36
CA LYS A 956 14.59 33.90 -29.66
C LYS A 956 13.77 35.12 -30.15
N LYS A 957 12.73 35.53 -29.43
CA LYS A 957 11.89 36.73 -29.71
C LYS A 957 12.10 37.87 -28.70
N LYS A 958 12.75 37.58 -27.58
CA LYS A 958 13.14 38.53 -26.52
C LYS A 958 14.57 39.00 -26.75
#